data_AF-A0A940C365-F1
#
_entry.id   AF-A0A940C365-F1
#
_cell.length_a   1.000
_cell.length_b   1.000
_cell.length_c   1.000
_cell.angle_alpha   90.00
_cell.angle_beta   90.00
_cell.angle_gamma   90.00
#
_symmetry.space_group_name_H-M   'P 1'
#
loop_
_entity.id
_entity.type
_entity.pdbx_description
1 polymer ?
#
loop_
_entity_poly.entity_id
_entity_poly.type
_entity_poly.pdbx_seq_one_letter_code
_entity_poly.pdbx_strand_id
1 'polypeptide(L)'
;MKKQLAVILSVLLLLPMAQGALAEGVYYTPETAGPMYFKVDLQKPLSREGGEEKLVLGAGGSAAFDIFFGADTESVELSYEAAEGGEVKILTEQNAYGLNIVQGEGTATVAIAEHKGSHTVTVMSDANITITEIAFHKAKIDGISPFAQIAVGYTDYEAALQTAVVVNPSKNAIKVNGAFRYYDYTDTSLAPKNIDGKVYIPIHAFARAFSLYYEDYGDLNYAYISRDNTDVFRRGDDAYMIKNGVKTDINKFAVYEDGITWVPFRQTAELFGETVVWRDGYAIADDRIRANDIVSNDIIFAELQKDFEKFDISGLNPKNTYYVSQAVGSDSNDGSEGAPFKTIQRAADVAQAGDTVIIREGVYRETVTPKNSGNATQPVIFKAADGENVTISAFEELSGFKPYKNGIYQAPINSIGYDRNFVILNDEILREGRHPNTDTSEVAAPHPNYTDENVMRATYGAIAMPVEQKETGEYNYAVSDKDLNQDEPDFWKGGTFVTMTGEGWTLCYAQITGSKKGRIDLTHNGLGGYAIDTYYLDKKPNDWGYITHHLNTVDMPGEWYVDNDNNILYIIPPEGTKGEDLRVEVKQRQVVIDLTDKKFVQFHNINTRGGGITMAGDTEMDVIDGGTHKYICQIDWSAAHATHDLRYIDRANRWTNKADGPEMGEAGFFAHGKNNAFVNTHIAYSAAAGIYMTGLYGYIENNFIESASYMGTYPGAITLEGVKWDEPTAKYGGHTVVANTLVGSGRANLYLSRNQAAKGSDMMLPYIGCDLSFNRIRMGATVSRDTGSFYSFGLTAGNDLVHTRLHHNVVYDIGTSTENSSINTLLYHDGYANFYDTYSNVLFETVKGYVYNDVFSYLGVSDYKNYVEKWGNVSAGLVPRGMEGLTVKDYPFGKMFDVGSTVDGHSRIMANYERANEKYIFLAEGAELQNGAKIGDDGAIDMPSPYSSITFKDVSLSDSGTELSICYVADRLLADLKNPPEITVEFIKDGNVTETRYVNAFSCGKELSDVDRTMLYLKPETAGTYDVRIRVNKSFVRPIKLLSAPC
;
A
#
# COMPACT_ATOMS: atom_id res chain seq x y z
N MET A 1 5.47 -45.87 40.04
CA MET A 1 5.46 -44.59 39.29
C MET A 1 6.80 -44.17 38.65
N LYS A 2 7.91 -44.90 38.77
CA LYS A 2 9.13 -44.67 37.93
C LYS A 2 9.46 -45.79 36.93
N LYS A 3 8.59 -46.79 36.78
CA LYS A 3 8.73 -47.89 35.80
C LYS A 3 7.64 -47.92 34.71
N GLN A 4 6.70 -46.97 34.70
CA GLN A 4 5.69 -46.82 33.63
C GLN A 4 6.01 -45.67 32.65
N LEU A 5 6.93 -44.75 32.99
CA LEU A 5 7.35 -43.68 32.08
C LEU A 5 8.39 -44.16 31.04
N ALA A 6 9.15 -45.22 31.34
CA ALA A 6 10.15 -45.77 30.43
C ALA A 6 9.55 -46.62 29.29
N VAL A 7 8.31 -47.10 29.43
CA VAL A 7 7.63 -47.88 28.37
C VAL A 7 6.94 -46.95 27.36
N ILE A 8 6.57 -45.73 27.74
CA ILE A 8 5.99 -44.74 26.81
C ILE A 8 7.09 -44.04 25.99
N LEU A 9 8.30 -43.86 26.53
CA LEU A 9 9.43 -43.27 25.79
C LEU A 9 10.14 -44.24 24.83
N SER A 10 9.92 -45.55 24.97
CA SER A 10 10.57 -46.58 24.13
C SER A 10 9.78 -46.94 22.87
N VAL A 11 8.52 -46.50 22.75
CA VAL A 11 7.67 -46.72 21.56
C VAL A 11 7.84 -45.60 20.53
N LEU A 12 8.41 -44.45 20.91
CA LEU A 12 8.66 -43.30 20.02
C LEU A 12 10.02 -43.33 19.30
N LEU A 13 10.89 -44.32 19.58
CA LEU A 13 12.27 -44.38 19.03
C LEU A 13 12.57 -45.64 18.20
N LEU A 14 11.54 -46.42 17.81
CA LEU A 14 11.70 -47.62 16.98
C LEU A 14 10.74 -47.65 15.77
N LEU A 15 10.78 -46.58 14.97
CA LEU A 15 10.41 -46.66 13.54
C LEU A 15 11.55 -46.02 12.74
N PRO A 16 12.48 -46.84 12.26
CA PRO A 16 12.62 -46.90 10.81
C PRO A 16 12.73 -48.34 10.31
N MET A 17 12.34 -48.53 9.05
CA MET A 17 12.37 -49.76 8.25
C MET A 17 11.07 -50.57 8.19
N ALA A 18 10.01 -49.93 7.70
CA ALA A 18 9.27 -50.51 6.58
C ALA A 18 9.54 -49.59 5.38
N GLN A 19 10.26 -50.10 4.38
CA GLN A 19 10.42 -49.41 3.09
C GLN A 19 9.07 -49.39 2.38
N GLY A 20 8.24 -48.39 2.68
CA GLY A 20 7.27 -47.84 1.75
C GLY A 20 7.94 -46.68 1.03
N ALA A 21 7.83 -46.61 -0.29
CA ALA A 21 8.38 -45.51 -1.07
C ALA A 21 7.84 -44.18 -0.52
N LEU A 22 8.73 -43.31 -0.02
CA LEU A 22 8.42 -41.89 0.15
C LEU A 22 8.28 -41.32 -1.27
N ALA A 23 7.05 -41.24 -1.76
CA ALA A 23 6.74 -40.48 -2.97
C ALA A 23 6.77 -38.99 -2.60
N GLU A 24 7.67 -38.25 -3.23
CA GLU A 24 7.75 -36.78 -3.13
C GLU A 24 6.45 -36.17 -3.68
N GLY A 25 5.83 -35.27 -2.90
CA GLY A 25 4.43 -34.82 -2.99
C GLY A 25 3.94 -34.40 -4.37
N VAL A 26 2.80 -34.93 -4.79
CA VAL A 26 2.21 -34.71 -6.12
C VAL A 26 0.89 -33.97 -6.00
N TYR A 27 0.73 -32.93 -6.83
CA TYR A 27 -0.31 -31.92 -6.76
C TYR A 27 -1.35 -32.09 -7.88
N TYR A 28 -2.57 -31.59 -7.66
CA TYR A 28 -3.70 -31.64 -8.59
C TYR A 28 -4.36 -30.26 -8.78
N THR A 29 -4.67 -29.91 -10.03
CA THR A 29 -5.46 -28.74 -10.41
C THR A 29 -6.64 -29.19 -11.28
N PRO A 30 -7.81 -28.54 -11.16
CA PRO A 30 -8.97 -28.90 -11.97
C PRO A 30 -8.78 -28.49 -13.44
N GLU A 31 -9.04 -29.43 -14.36
CA GLU A 31 -9.16 -29.17 -15.79
C GLU A 31 -10.46 -28.40 -16.05
N THR A 32 -10.34 -27.10 -16.27
CA THR A 32 -11.35 -26.21 -16.87
C THR A 32 -12.64 -25.95 -16.08
N ALA A 33 -13.26 -24.81 -16.40
CA ALA A 33 -14.40 -24.22 -15.71
C ALA A 33 -15.66 -25.13 -15.69
N GLY A 34 -15.88 -25.81 -14.56
CA GLY A 34 -17.14 -26.41 -14.08
C GLY A 34 -17.26 -27.93 -14.24
N PRO A 35 -17.85 -28.72 -13.29
CA PRO A 35 -18.62 -28.36 -12.08
C PRO A 35 -18.04 -28.89 -10.73
N MET A 36 -18.40 -28.21 -9.62
CA MET A 36 -18.52 -28.65 -8.20
C MET A 36 -17.48 -29.57 -7.49
N TYR A 37 -16.38 -30.01 -8.09
CA TYR A 37 -15.39 -30.88 -7.42
C TYR A 37 -14.02 -30.86 -8.12
N PHE A 38 -12.95 -31.05 -7.35
CA PHE A 38 -11.60 -31.34 -7.87
C PHE A 38 -11.19 -32.77 -7.52
N LYS A 39 -10.41 -33.43 -8.38
CA LYS A 39 -10.00 -34.83 -8.20
C LYS A 39 -8.48 -34.96 -8.15
N VAL A 40 -8.03 -35.87 -7.30
CA VAL A 40 -6.66 -36.36 -7.24
C VAL A 40 -6.53 -37.54 -8.21
N ASP A 41 -6.06 -37.28 -9.42
CA ASP A 41 -5.75 -38.29 -10.46
C ASP A 41 -4.48 -39.10 -10.14
N LEU A 42 -4.65 -40.18 -9.37
CA LEU A 42 -3.58 -41.06 -8.89
C LEU A 42 -2.69 -41.70 -9.99
N GLN A 43 -2.94 -41.44 -11.28
CA GLN A 43 -2.09 -41.86 -12.41
C GLN A 43 -0.83 -40.99 -12.59
N LYS A 44 -0.90 -39.67 -12.35
CA LYS A 44 0.25 -38.74 -12.52
C LYS A 44 1.36 -38.88 -11.46
N PRO A 45 1.09 -39.22 -10.18
CA PRO A 45 2.11 -39.35 -9.13
C PRO A 45 3.00 -40.58 -9.19
N LEU A 46 2.47 -41.69 -9.70
CA LEU A 46 3.07 -43.02 -9.55
C LEU A 46 3.90 -43.45 -10.78
N SER A 47 3.99 -42.60 -11.80
CA SER A 47 4.74 -42.89 -13.02
C SER A 47 6.26 -42.69 -12.86
N ARG A 48 6.88 -43.46 -11.97
CA ARG A 48 8.19 -44.06 -12.30
C ARG A 48 7.88 -45.38 -12.98
N GLU A 49 8.13 -45.44 -14.29
CA GLU A 49 8.14 -46.63 -15.15
C GLU A 49 7.46 -47.90 -14.57
N GLY A 50 6.15 -48.07 -14.83
CA GLY A 50 5.51 -49.39 -14.82
C GLY A 50 4.76 -49.86 -13.56
N GLY A 51 4.34 -48.98 -12.64
CA GLY A 51 3.48 -49.33 -11.49
C GLY A 51 1.98 -49.13 -11.75
N GLU A 52 1.12 -49.94 -11.12
CA GLU A 52 -0.36 -49.92 -11.28
C GLU A 52 -1.02 -48.59 -10.85
N GLU A 53 -2.14 -48.26 -11.50
CA GLU A 53 -2.90 -46.99 -11.48
C GLU A 53 -3.65 -46.67 -10.16
N LYS A 54 -3.21 -47.16 -8.99
CA LYS A 54 -3.95 -47.07 -7.71
C LYS A 54 -3.04 -46.80 -6.50
N LEU A 55 -3.56 -46.11 -5.47
CA LEU A 55 -2.85 -45.93 -4.19
C LEU A 55 -3.18 -47.10 -3.24
N VAL A 56 -2.19 -47.91 -2.91
CA VAL A 56 -2.35 -49.04 -1.98
C VAL A 56 -1.77 -48.69 -0.62
N LEU A 57 -2.62 -48.65 0.41
CA LEU A 57 -2.22 -48.44 1.80
C LEU A 57 -2.45 -49.73 2.60
N GLY A 58 -1.41 -50.20 3.28
CA GLY A 58 -1.56 -51.24 4.29
C GLY A 58 -2.11 -50.68 5.61
N ALA A 59 -2.55 -51.54 6.51
CA ALA A 59 -2.96 -51.14 7.86
C ALA A 59 -1.84 -50.35 8.59
N GLY A 60 -2.13 -49.12 9.02
CA GLY A 60 -1.18 -48.17 9.60
C GLY A 60 -0.35 -47.39 8.56
N GLY A 61 -0.61 -47.60 7.27
CA GLY A 61 0.05 -46.91 6.16
C GLY A 61 -0.46 -45.48 5.97
N SER A 62 0.38 -44.64 5.39
CA SER A 62 0.01 -43.26 5.05
C SER A 62 0.65 -42.80 3.74
N ALA A 63 0.02 -41.83 3.09
CA ALA A 63 0.53 -41.12 1.95
C ALA A 63 0.19 -39.63 2.08
N ALA A 64 1.18 -38.77 1.85
CA ALA A 64 1.00 -37.32 1.86
C ALA A 64 0.97 -36.78 0.43
N PHE A 65 0.07 -35.84 0.21
CA PHE A 65 -0.15 -35.14 -1.05
C PHE A 65 -0.18 -33.66 -0.74
N ASP A 66 0.46 -32.85 -1.56
CA ASP A 66 0.29 -31.41 -1.45
C ASP A 66 -0.79 -31.01 -2.46
N ILE A 67 -1.83 -30.34 -2.01
CA ILE A 67 -3.05 -30.11 -2.77
C ILE A 67 -3.38 -28.62 -2.72
N PHE A 68 -3.65 -28.02 -3.88
CA PHE A 68 -4.17 -26.66 -3.94
C PHE A 68 -5.70 -26.69 -3.93
N PHE A 69 -6.30 -26.13 -2.89
CA PHE A 69 -7.73 -25.84 -2.87
C PHE A 69 -7.96 -24.52 -3.59
N GLY A 70 -8.69 -24.54 -4.71
CA GLY A 70 -9.00 -23.32 -5.50
C GLY A 70 -10.14 -22.46 -4.94
N ALA A 71 -10.86 -22.98 -3.94
CA ALA A 71 -11.94 -22.31 -3.22
C ALA A 71 -12.14 -23.01 -1.86
N ASP A 72 -13.05 -22.50 -1.03
CA ASP A 72 -13.47 -23.18 0.21
C ASP A 72 -13.96 -24.61 -0.09
N THR A 73 -13.21 -25.59 0.40
CA THR A 73 -13.54 -27.01 0.25
C THR A 73 -14.42 -27.45 1.41
N GLU A 74 -15.61 -27.98 1.09
CA GLU A 74 -16.65 -28.33 2.08
C GLU A 74 -16.72 -29.83 2.38
N SER A 75 -16.21 -30.68 1.49
CA SER A 75 -16.14 -32.12 1.74
C SER A 75 -15.08 -32.83 0.91
N VAL A 76 -14.68 -34.01 1.36
CA VAL A 76 -13.82 -34.94 0.63
C VAL A 76 -14.54 -36.27 0.50
N GLU A 77 -14.56 -36.81 -0.70
CA GLU A 77 -15.05 -38.15 -1.05
C GLU A 77 -13.87 -39.05 -1.47
N LEU A 78 -13.84 -40.25 -0.92
CA LEU A 78 -12.89 -41.30 -1.24
C LEU A 78 -13.61 -42.43 -1.96
N SER A 79 -13.10 -42.83 -3.13
CA SER A 79 -13.47 -44.10 -3.77
C SER A 79 -12.42 -45.17 -3.47
N TYR A 80 -12.86 -46.34 -3.02
CA TYR A 80 -11.95 -47.36 -2.50
C TYR A 80 -12.41 -48.80 -2.72
N GLU A 81 -11.46 -49.72 -2.60
CA GLU A 81 -11.65 -51.16 -2.45
C GLU A 81 -10.90 -51.61 -1.18
N ALA A 82 -11.64 -52.14 -0.19
CA ALA A 82 -11.08 -52.53 1.10
C ALA A 82 -11.27 -54.04 1.38
N ALA A 83 -10.20 -54.69 1.84
CA ALA A 83 -10.26 -56.12 2.20
C ALA A 83 -11.08 -56.38 3.47
N GLU A 84 -11.19 -55.38 4.34
CA GLU A 84 -11.93 -55.37 5.62
C GLU A 84 -12.43 -53.95 5.93
N GLY A 85 -13.36 -53.80 6.87
CA GLY A 85 -13.81 -52.47 7.32
C GLY A 85 -12.79 -51.80 8.26
N GLY A 86 -12.79 -50.47 8.30
CA GLY A 86 -11.82 -49.67 9.05
C GLY A 86 -12.10 -48.17 9.01
N GLU A 87 -11.09 -47.36 9.31
CA GLU A 87 -11.10 -45.90 9.25
C GLU A 87 -9.96 -45.40 8.34
N VAL A 88 -10.30 -44.45 7.46
CA VAL A 88 -9.32 -43.61 6.75
C VAL A 88 -9.35 -42.23 7.38
N LYS A 89 -8.17 -41.68 7.67
CA LYS A 89 -8.03 -40.31 8.17
C LYS A 89 -7.41 -39.43 7.10
N ILE A 90 -8.00 -38.28 6.88
CA ILE A 90 -7.46 -37.20 6.06
C ILE A 90 -6.99 -36.12 7.02
N LEU A 91 -5.69 -35.89 7.07
CA LEU A 91 -5.08 -34.84 7.87
C LEU A 91 -4.70 -33.67 6.97
N THR A 92 -4.99 -32.46 7.40
CA THR A 92 -4.41 -31.23 6.86
C THR A 92 -3.46 -30.63 7.89
N GLU A 93 -2.83 -29.50 7.58
CA GLU A 93 -1.99 -28.78 8.54
C GLU A 93 -2.77 -28.34 9.78
N GLN A 94 -4.08 -28.13 9.64
CA GLN A 94 -4.93 -27.54 10.67
C GLN A 94 -5.92 -28.54 11.29
N ASN A 95 -6.33 -29.57 10.54
CA ASN A 95 -7.46 -30.43 10.90
C ASN A 95 -7.21 -31.91 10.63
N ALA A 96 -8.04 -32.75 11.26
CA ALA A 96 -8.06 -34.19 11.03
C ALA A 96 -9.50 -34.67 10.83
N TYR A 97 -9.76 -35.35 9.73
CA TYR A 97 -11.09 -35.78 9.30
C TYR A 97 -11.13 -37.30 9.16
N GLY A 98 -12.08 -37.95 9.83
CA GLY A 98 -12.23 -39.41 9.82
C GLY A 98 -13.32 -39.88 8.85
N LEU A 99 -13.02 -40.91 8.07
CA LEU A 99 -13.93 -41.59 7.16
C LEU A 99 -14.05 -43.06 7.55
N ASN A 100 -15.26 -43.51 7.86
CA ASN A 100 -15.52 -44.92 8.10
C ASN A 100 -15.68 -45.65 6.76
N ILE A 101 -14.96 -46.76 6.58
CA ILE A 101 -15.00 -47.59 5.38
C ILE A 101 -15.52 -48.99 5.70
N VAL A 102 -16.20 -49.61 4.73
CA VAL A 102 -16.75 -50.97 4.85
C VAL A 102 -15.99 -51.94 3.93
N GLN A 103 -16.06 -53.24 4.23
CA GLN A 103 -15.44 -54.27 3.39
C GLN A 103 -16.06 -54.28 1.98
N GLY A 104 -15.23 -54.33 0.94
CA GLY A 104 -15.63 -54.33 -0.47
C GLY A 104 -15.33 -53.00 -1.18
N GLU A 105 -15.92 -52.82 -2.36
CA GLU A 105 -15.88 -51.55 -3.10
C GLU A 105 -16.90 -50.56 -2.54
N GLY A 106 -16.52 -49.29 -2.42
CA GLY A 106 -17.42 -48.26 -1.92
C GLY A 106 -16.89 -46.84 -2.05
N THR A 107 -17.72 -45.90 -1.61
CA THR A 107 -17.35 -44.49 -1.43
C THR A 107 -17.57 -44.05 0.02
N ALA A 108 -16.75 -43.13 0.50
CA ALA A 108 -16.90 -42.52 1.81
C ALA A 108 -16.68 -41.01 1.71
N THR A 109 -17.57 -40.21 2.30
CA THR A 109 -17.51 -38.75 2.22
C THR A 109 -17.46 -38.17 3.63
N VAL A 110 -16.64 -37.14 3.83
CA VAL A 110 -16.55 -36.37 5.07
C VAL A 110 -16.63 -34.89 4.77
N ALA A 111 -17.40 -34.16 5.58
CA ALA A 111 -17.40 -32.70 5.51
C ALA A 111 -16.06 -32.17 6.05
N ILE A 112 -15.44 -31.28 5.28
CA ILE A 112 -14.21 -30.57 5.67
C ILE A 112 -14.45 -29.07 5.60
N ALA A 113 -13.56 -28.29 6.19
CA ALA A 113 -13.63 -26.85 6.15
C ALA A 113 -12.21 -26.35 5.96
N GLU A 114 -11.77 -26.40 4.71
CA GLU A 114 -10.43 -25.97 4.32
C GLU A 114 -10.51 -24.81 3.36
N HIS A 115 -9.75 -23.76 3.67
CA HIS A 115 -9.70 -22.54 2.88
C HIS A 115 -8.89 -22.72 1.60
N LYS A 116 -9.12 -21.82 0.64
CA LYS A 116 -8.30 -21.72 -0.56
C LYS A 116 -6.80 -21.60 -0.22
N GLY A 117 -5.97 -22.33 -0.95
CA GLY A 117 -4.52 -22.34 -0.75
C GLY A 117 -3.89 -23.71 -0.95
N SER A 118 -2.57 -23.76 -0.84
CA SER A 118 -1.82 -25.01 -0.86
C SER A 118 -1.83 -25.64 0.53
N HIS A 119 -2.19 -26.93 0.62
CA HIS A 119 -2.26 -27.70 1.84
C HIS A 119 -1.55 -29.03 1.67
N THR A 120 -0.74 -29.42 2.65
CA THR A 120 -0.31 -30.82 2.75
C THR A 120 -1.45 -31.65 3.34
N VAL A 121 -2.02 -32.54 2.52
CA VAL A 121 -3.04 -33.50 2.87
C VAL A 121 -2.44 -34.89 3.04
N THR A 122 -2.48 -35.43 4.26
CA THR A 122 -2.02 -36.79 4.56
C THR A 122 -3.20 -37.74 4.72
N VAL A 123 -3.25 -38.77 3.87
CA VAL A 123 -4.22 -39.87 3.97
C VAL A 123 -3.58 -41.01 4.73
N MET A 124 -4.23 -41.45 5.81
CA MET A 124 -3.79 -42.59 6.63
C MET A 124 -4.90 -43.62 6.69
N SER A 125 -4.57 -44.91 6.70
CA SER A 125 -5.57 -45.96 6.91
C SER A 125 -5.14 -46.92 8.00
N ASP A 126 -6.10 -47.37 8.82
CA ASP A 126 -5.89 -48.45 9.79
C ASP A 126 -6.23 -49.85 9.22
N ALA A 127 -6.68 -49.92 7.97
CA ALA A 127 -7.02 -51.15 7.25
C ALA A 127 -6.22 -51.28 5.94
N ASN A 128 -6.21 -52.48 5.36
CA ASN A 128 -5.66 -52.66 4.02
C ASN A 128 -6.66 -52.16 2.98
N ILE A 129 -6.33 -51.05 2.32
CA ILE A 129 -7.20 -50.35 1.38
C ILE A 129 -6.46 -50.01 0.10
N THR A 130 -7.19 -50.13 -1.02
CA THR A 130 -6.78 -49.57 -2.30
C THR A 130 -7.67 -48.37 -2.61
N ILE A 131 -7.10 -47.18 -2.65
CA ILE A 131 -7.80 -45.95 -3.01
C ILE A 131 -7.65 -45.76 -4.51
N THR A 132 -8.79 -45.59 -5.19
CA THR A 132 -8.87 -45.40 -6.64
C THR A 132 -9.10 -43.95 -7.02
N GLU A 133 -9.76 -43.16 -6.17
CA GLU A 133 -10.01 -41.74 -6.40
C GLU A 133 -10.14 -41.00 -5.05
N ILE A 134 -9.62 -39.77 -5.00
CA ILE A 134 -9.93 -38.80 -3.94
C ILE A 134 -10.52 -37.57 -4.62
N ALA A 135 -11.77 -37.25 -4.32
CA ALA A 135 -12.47 -36.08 -4.82
C ALA A 135 -12.74 -35.11 -3.68
N PHE A 136 -12.56 -33.83 -3.93
CA PHE A 136 -12.80 -32.77 -2.95
C PHE A 136 -13.86 -31.84 -3.54
N HIS A 137 -14.91 -31.62 -2.78
CA HIS A 137 -16.07 -30.87 -3.22
C HIS A 137 -16.02 -29.46 -2.65
N LYS A 138 -16.24 -28.49 -3.52
CA LYS A 138 -16.28 -27.07 -3.14
C LYS A 138 -17.64 -26.73 -2.53
N ALA A 139 -17.65 -25.71 -1.67
CA ALA A 139 -18.90 -25.08 -1.26
C ALA A 139 -19.73 -24.67 -2.49
N LYS A 140 -21.01 -25.03 -2.49
CA LYS A 140 -21.93 -24.55 -3.52
C LYS A 140 -22.03 -23.03 -3.41
N ILE A 141 -21.52 -22.30 -4.41
CA ILE A 141 -21.60 -20.85 -4.42
C ILE A 141 -23.00 -20.44 -4.90
N ASP A 142 -23.97 -20.45 -3.98
CA ASP A 142 -25.33 -19.99 -4.23
C ASP A 142 -25.34 -18.47 -4.43
N GLY A 143 -25.93 -18.00 -5.53
CA GLY A 143 -26.11 -16.57 -5.77
C GLY A 143 -24.96 -15.84 -6.44
N ILE A 144 -23.92 -16.55 -6.96
CA ILE A 144 -23.03 -15.92 -7.96
C ILE A 144 -23.93 -15.44 -9.10
N SER A 145 -23.89 -14.13 -9.32
CA SER A 145 -24.55 -13.51 -10.46
C SER A 145 -24.19 -14.29 -11.73
N PRO A 146 -25.13 -14.74 -12.58
CA PRO A 146 -24.81 -15.36 -13.87
C PRO A 146 -23.91 -14.48 -14.76
N PHE A 147 -23.74 -13.20 -14.40
CA PHE A 147 -22.84 -12.23 -15.02
C PHE A 147 -21.38 -12.28 -14.51
N ALA A 148 -21.05 -13.04 -13.47
CA ALA A 148 -19.68 -13.24 -12.99
C ALA A 148 -18.84 -14.19 -13.90
N GLN A 149 -19.48 -14.83 -14.88
CA GLN A 149 -18.83 -15.73 -15.83
C GLN A 149 -18.31 -15.04 -17.11
N ILE A 150 -18.27 -13.70 -17.16
CA ILE A 150 -17.58 -13.01 -18.26
C ILE A 150 -16.09 -13.28 -18.08
N ALA A 151 -15.56 -14.27 -18.79
CA ALA A 151 -14.14 -14.59 -18.74
C ALA A 151 -13.33 -13.46 -19.38
N VAL A 152 -12.28 -13.01 -18.69
CA VAL A 152 -11.18 -12.29 -19.34
C VAL A 152 -10.68 -13.19 -20.48
N GLY A 153 -10.67 -12.70 -21.72
CA GLY A 153 -10.25 -13.47 -22.90
C GLY A 153 -8.75 -13.73 -22.90
N TYR A 154 -8.29 -14.62 -22.03
CA TYR A 154 -6.90 -15.07 -21.99
C TYR A 154 -6.61 -16.03 -23.14
N THR A 155 -5.44 -15.87 -23.74
CA THR A 155 -4.78 -16.94 -24.49
C THR A 155 -4.30 -18.02 -23.52
N ASP A 156 -4.02 -19.22 -24.04
CA ASP A 156 -3.47 -20.32 -23.22
C ASP A 156 -2.16 -19.90 -22.52
N TYR A 157 -1.32 -19.12 -23.21
CA TYR A 157 -0.09 -18.55 -22.65
C TYR A 157 -0.35 -17.60 -21.48
N GLU A 158 -1.26 -16.63 -21.64
CA GLU A 158 -1.56 -15.67 -20.57
C GLU A 158 -2.21 -16.36 -19.38
N ALA A 159 -3.12 -17.31 -19.61
CA ALA A 159 -3.78 -18.07 -18.55
C ALA A 159 -2.76 -18.89 -17.73
N ALA A 160 -1.78 -19.51 -18.40
CA ALA A 160 -0.73 -20.28 -17.74
C ALA A 160 0.17 -19.43 -16.83
N LEU A 161 0.28 -18.12 -17.07
CA LEU A 161 1.21 -17.24 -16.33
C LEU A 161 0.56 -16.35 -15.26
N GLN A 162 -0.74 -16.47 -15.00
CA GLN A 162 -1.43 -15.60 -14.01
C GLN A 162 -1.03 -15.85 -12.55
N THR A 163 -0.29 -16.91 -12.24
CA THR A 163 0.23 -17.17 -10.88
C THR A 163 1.74 -17.35 -10.86
N ALA A 164 2.34 -17.53 -12.04
CA ALA A 164 3.75 -17.83 -12.17
C ALA A 164 4.66 -16.64 -11.86
N VAL A 165 5.77 -16.94 -11.22
CA VAL A 165 6.97 -16.11 -11.16
C VAL A 165 8.03 -16.74 -12.05
N VAL A 166 8.48 -16.02 -13.08
CA VAL A 166 9.49 -16.50 -14.03
C VAL A 166 10.74 -15.64 -13.95
N VAL A 167 11.88 -16.30 -13.80
CA VAL A 167 13.20 -15.67 -13.77
C VAL A 167 14.13 -16.32 -14.78
N ASN A 168 15.03 -15.52 -15.35
CA ASN A 168 16.10 -16.02 -16.21
C ASN A 168 17.37 -15.17 -15.95
N PRO A 169 18.52 -15.79 -15.61
CA PRO A 169 19.74 -15.08 -15.24
C PRO A 169 20.39 -14.31 -16.39
N SER A 170 19.93 -14.51 -17.63
CA SER A 170 20.39 -13.73 -18.80
C SER A 170 19.46 -12.56 -19.12
N LYS A 171 18.46 -12.28 -18.28
CA LYS A 171 17.42 -11.28 -18.51
C LYS A 171 17.36 -10.29 -17.36
N ASN A 172 17.23 -8.99 -17.64
CA ASN A 172 17.15 -7.92 -16.62
C ASN A 172 15.73 -7.67 -16.10
N ALA A 173 14.80 -8.58 -16.33
CA ALA A 173 13.42 -8.47 -15.87
C ALA A 173 12.92 -9.78 -15.27
N ILE A 174 12.01 -9.66 -14.31
CA ILE A 174 11.23 -10.75 -13.73
C ILE A 174 9.81 -10.71 -14.29
N LYS A 175 9.22 -11.88 -14.53
CA LYS A 175 7.79 -11.97 -14.85
C LYS A 175 7.02 -12.43 -13.63
N VAL A 176 5.99 -11.68 -13.22
CA VAL A 176 5.18 -11.94 -12.02
C VAL A 176 3.71 -11.83 -12.40
N ASN A 177 2.94 -12.92 -12.33
CA ASN A 177 1.51 -12.90 -12.66
C ASN A 177 1.26 -12.24 -14.05
N GLY A 178 1.95 -12.74 -15.08
CA GLY A 178 1.87 -12.20 -16.45
C GLY A 178 2.59 -10.85 -16.69
N ALA A 179 2.89 -10.07 -15.65
CA ALA A 179 3.54 -8.76 -15.71
C ALA A 179 5.05 -8.86 -15.84
N PHE A 180 5.71 -7.93 -16.55
CA PHE A 180 7.16 -7.75 -16.41
C PHE A 180 7.48 -6.65 -15.42
N ARG A 181 8.59 -6.80 -14.70
CA ARG A 181 9.16 -5.80 -13.80
C ARG A 181 10.67 -5.84 -13.91
N TYR A 182 11.32 -4.70 -13.71
CA TYR A 182 12.76 -4.71 -13.45
C TYR A 182 13.02 -5.41 -12.11
N TYR A 183 14.16 -6.09 -11.99
CA TYR A 183 14.58 -6.65 -10.70
C TYR A 183 14.78 -5.53 -9.68
N ASP A 184 15.45 -4.47 -10.12
CA ASP A 184 15.62 -3.23 -9.39
C ASP A 184 15.19 -2.06 -10.28
N TYR A 185 14.31 -1.21 -9.76
CA TYR A 185 13.88 -0.01 -10.47
C TYR A 185 14.96 1.08 -10.45
N THR A 186 15.89 1.04 -9.48
CA THR A 186 17.02 1.98 -9.39
C THR A 186 18.21 1.56 -10.25
N ASP A 187 18.35 0.25 -10.50
CA ASP A 187 19.37 -0.33 -11.38
C ASP A 187 18.74 -1.34 -12.36
N THR A 188 18.32 -0.83 -13.50
CA THR A 188 17.71 -1.61 -14.60
C THR A 188 18.68 -2.56 -15.30
N SER A 189 19.98 -2.49 -14.98
CA SER A 189 20.98 -3.44 -15.47
C SER A 189 21.08 -4.69 -14.60
N LEU A 190 20.49 -4.67 -13.40
CA LEU A 190 20.53 -5.78 -12.46
C LEU A 190 19.75 -6.99 -12.99
N ALA A 191 20.41 -8.15 -12.98
CA ALA A 191 19.84 -9.42 -13.42
C ALA A 191 20.23 -10.55 -12.43
N PRO A 192 19.47 -11.67 -12.40
CA PRO A 192 19.80 -12.82 -11.57
C PRO A 192 21.15 -13.40 -11.96
N LYS A 193 21.93 -13.84 -10.97
CA LYS A 193 23.25 -14.44 -11.20
C LYS A 193 23.14 -15.97 -11.22
N ASN A 194 23.96 -16.63 -12.02
CA ASN A 194 24.16 -18.08 -11.91
C ASN A 194 25.43 -18.34 -11.09
N ILE A 195 25.27 -18.95 -9.91
CA ILE A 195 26.36 -19.29 -9.01
C ILE A 195 26.27 -20.80 -8.76
N ASP A 196 27.31 -21.54 -9.14
CA ASP A 196 27.40 -23.00 -9.01
C ASP A 196 26.17 -23.76 -9.56
N GLY A 197 25.61 -23.30 -10.68
CA GLY A 197 24.45 -23.93 -11.31
C GLY A 197 23.11 -23.59 -10.68
N LYS A 198 23.07 -22.65 -9.72
CA LYS A 198 21.84 -22.14 -9.09
C LYS A 198 21.61 -20.70 -9.50
N VAL A 199 20.36 -20.33 -9.68
CA VAL A 199 19.99 -18.94 -9.95
C VAL A 199 19.70 -18.20 -8.65
N TYR A 200 20.43 -17.11 -8.48
CA TYR A 200 20.35 -16.19 -7.37
C TYR A 200 19.67 -14.90 -7.82
N ILE A 201 18.73 -14.41 -7.02
CA ILE A 201 17.96 -13.19 -7.26
C ILE A 201 18.15 -12.23 -6.08
N PRO A 202 18.14 -10.91 -6.28
CA PRO A 202 18.12 -9.95 -5.18
C PRO A 202 16.91 -10.21 -4.25
N ILE A 203 17.12 -10.13 -2.94
CA ILE A 203 16.09 -10.48 -1.96
C ILE A 203 14.86 -9.57 -2.06
N HIS A 204 15.05 -8.28 -2.29
CA HIS A 204 13.93 -7.35 -2.51
C HIS A 204 13.13 -7.77 -3.74
N ALA A 205 13.77 -8.13 -4.86
CA ALA A 205 13.08 -8.56 -6.07
C ALA A 205 12.32 -9.87 -5.87
N PHE A 206 12.89 -10.79 -5.08
CA PHE A 206 12.20 -12.02 -4.65
C PHE A 206 10.96 -11.68 -3.82
N ALA A 207 11.10 -10.83 -2.80
CA ALA A 207 9.99 -10.44 -1.95
C ALA A 207 8.86 -9.75 -2.72
N ARG A 208 9.19 -8.86 -3.66
CA ARG A 208 8.24 -8.23 -4.57
C ARG A 208 7.49 -9.22 -5.46
N ALA A 209 8.15 -10.30 -5.88
CA ALA A 209 7.56 -11.31 -6.75
C ALA A 209 6.58 -12.22 -6.03
N PHE A 210 6.82 -12.51 -4.75
CA PHE A 210 5.99 -13.41 -3.93
C PHE A 210 5.12 -12.67 -2.90
N SER A 211 5.09 -11.33 -2.94
CA SER A 211 4.37 -10.47 -2.02
C SER A 211 4.66 -10.84 -0.57
N LEU A 212 5.94 -10.72 -0.23
CA LEU A 212 6.48 -10.94 1.11
C LEU A 212 6.80 -9.59 1.73
N TYR A 213 6.68 -9.52 3.06
CA TYR A 213 7.35 -8.45 3.78
C TYR A 213 8.85 -8.61 3.57
N TYR A 214 9.57 -7.50 3.39
CA TYR A 214 11.02 -7.52 3.31
C TYR A 214 11.69 -6.32 3.95
N GLU A 215 12.92 -6.56 4.35
CA GLU A 215 13.91 -5.58 4.75
C GLU A 215 15.23 -5.97 4.05
N ASP A 216 15.89 -5.01 3.41
CA ASP A 216 17.17 -5.20 2.73
C ASP A 216 18.04 -3.97 3.01
N TYR A 217 18.93 -4.09 3.98
CA TYR A 217 19.82 -3.00 4.41
C TYR A 217 21.26 -3.42 4.17
N GLY A 218 21.74 -3.11 2.96
CA GLY A 218 23.09 -3.44 2.50
C GLY A 218 24.17 -2.96 3.46
N ASP A 219 24.11 -1.71 3.91
CA ASP A 219 25.09 -1.13 4.84
C ASP A 219 25.20 -1.89 6.17
N LEU A 220 24.17 -2.62 6.56
CA LEU A 220 24.12 -3.44 7.78
C LEU A 220 24.33 -4.94 7.51
N ASN A 221 24.57 -5.32 6.24
CA ASN A 221 24.59 -6.71 5.74
C ASN A 221 23.41 -7.50 6.32
N TYR A 222 22.24 -6.89 6.31
CA TYR A 222 21.01 -7.37 6.93
C TYR A 222 19.95 -7.57 5.86
N ALA A 223 19.26 -8.70 5.95
CA ALA A 223 18.12 -8.96 5.11
C ALA A 223 17.12 -9.87 5.82
N TYR A 224 15.84 -9.60 5.61
CA TYR A 224 14.76 -10.36 6.21
C TYR A 224 13.58 -10.41 5.25
N ILE A 225 12.96 -11.58 5.11
CA ILE A 225 11.68 -11.75 4.43
C ILE A 225 10.74 -12.59 5.28
N SER A 226 9.46 -12.25 5.25
CA SER A 226 8.45 -12.91 6.07
C SER A 226 7.07 -12.92 5.41
N ARG A 227 6.36 -14.03 5.59
CA ARG A 227 4.91 -14.16 5.36
C ARG A 227 4.35 -15.26 6.24
N ASP A 228 3.24 -14.99 6.91
CA ASP A 228 2.60 -15.92 7.85
C ASP A 228 3.63 -16.58 8.78
N ASN A 229 3.68 -17.91 8.92
CA ASN A 229 4.59 -18.59 9.85
C ASN A 229 6.00 -18.89 9.30
N THR A 230 6.42 -18.22 8.21
CA THR A 230 7.73 -18.43 7.59
C THR A 230 8.56 -17.15 7.62
N ASP A 231 9.78 -17.26 8.14
CA ASP A 231 10.80 -16.22 8.22
C ASP A 231 12.08 -16.72 7.59
N VAL A 232 12.71 -15.87 6.79
CA VAL A 232 14.09 -16.06 6.33
C VAL A 232 14.87 -14.83 6.74
N PHE A 233 15.94 -15.05 7.49
CA PHE A 233 16.77 -14.01 8.06
C PHE A 233 18.22 -14.19 7.63
N ARG A 234 18.91 -13.07 7.40
CA ARG A 234 20.36 -12.98 7.22
C ARG A 234 20.92 -11.77 7.98
N ARG A 235 22.04 -11.97 8.67
CA ARG A 235 22.93 -10.89 9.12
C ARG A 235 24.38 -11.36 9.12
N GLY A 236 25.27 -10.63 8.46
CA GLY A 236 26.67 -11.06 8.40
C GLY A 236 26.81 -12.40 7.66
N ASP A 237 27.50 -13.36 8.26
CA ASP A 237 27.58 -14.74 7.75
C ASP A 237 26.45 -15.65 8.25
N ASP A 238 25.64 -15.17 9.22
CA ASP A 238 24.56 -15.92 9.82
C ASP A 238 23.27 -15.80 8.98
N ALA A 239 22.68 -16.93 8.62
CA ALA A 239 21.40 -17.05 7.96
C ALA A 239 20.61 -18.24 8.53
N TYR A 240 19.36 -18.01 8.88
CA TYR A 240 18.46 -19.05 9.38
C TYR A 240 17.04 -18.83 8.85
N MET A 241 16.29 -19.93 8.80
CA MET A 241 14.87 -19.92 8.54
C MET A 241 14.14 -20.28 9.83
N ILE A 242 12.97 -19.68 10.05
CA ILE A 242 11.99 -20.14 11.03
C ILE A 242 10.71 -20.49 10.29
N LYS A 243 10.30 -21.76 10.31
CA LYS A 243 9.04 -22.21 9.71
C LYS A 243 8.21 -22.93 10.75
N ASN A 244 7.00 -22.45 11.02
CA ASN A 244 6.13 -22.98 12.07
C ASN A 244 6.84 -23.09 13.44
N GLY A 245 7.65 -22.07 13.77
CA GLY A 245 8.45 -22.02 15.00
C GLY A 245 9.72 -22.88 15.01
N VAL A 246 9.98 -23.66 13.96
CA VAL A 246 11.19 -24.49 13.85
C VAL A 246 12.30 -23.69 13.18
N LYS A 247 13.37 -23.42 13.94
CA LYS A 247 14.57 -22.74 13.44
C LYS A 247 15.51 -23.73 12.74
N THR A 248 15.88 -23.43 11.50
CA THR A 248 16.83 -24.20 10.69
C THR A 248 17.98 -23.30 10.25
N ASP A 249 19.21 -23.74 10.49
CA ASP A 249 20.41 -23.07 9.98
C ASP A 249 20.49 -23.22 8.45
N ILE A 250 20.60 -22.11 7.75
CA ILE A 250 20.75 -22.04 6.30
C ILE A 250 22.02 -21.27 5.92
N ASN A 251 23.04 -21.26 6.77
CA ASN A 251 24.36 -20.70 6.48
C ASN A 251 24.90 -21.32 5.18
N LYS A 252 25.22 -20.46 4.18
CA LYS A 252 25.51 -20.75 2.74
C LYS A 252 24.30 -20.67 1.78
N PHE A 253 23.11 -20.34 2.26
CA PHE A 253 21.93 -20.19 1.42
C PHE A 253 21.92 -18.86 0.68
N ALA A 254 22.00 -17.74 1.41
CA ALA A 254 22.06 -16.41 0.84
C ALA A 254 23.52 -15.95 0.68
N VAL A 255 23.78 -15.16 -0.37
CA VAL A 255 25.08 -14.55 -0.68
C VAL A 255 24.95 -13.04 -0.56
N TYR A 256 25.95 -12.37 0.01
CA TYR A 256 26.01 -10.91 0.04
C TYR A 256 27.11 -10.43 -0.90
N GLU A 257 26.75 -9.59 -1.85
CA GLU A 257 27.65 -9.07 -2.89
C GLU A 257 27.15 -7.70 -3.34
N ASP A 258 28.06 -6.74 -3.48
CA ASP A 258 27.78 -5.38 -3.97
C ASP A 258 26.67 -4.63 -3.22
N GLY A 259 26.56 -4.82 -1.90
CA GLY A 259 25.51 -4.17 -1.12
C GLY A 259 24.16 -4.89 -1.13
N ILE A 260 24.04 -5.98 -1.88
CA ILE A 260 22.76 -6.67 -2.11
C ILE A 260 22.80 -8.06 -1.49
N THR A 261 21.71 -8.42 -0.81
CA THR A 261 21.49 -9.82 -0.41
C THR A 261 20.85 -10.60 -1.55
N TRP A 262 21.50 -11.68 -1.96
CA TRP A 262 21.08 -12.59 -3.01
C TRP A 262 20.57 -13.89 -2.42
N VAL A 263 19.39 -14.34 -2.84
CA VAL A 263 18.77 -15.60 -2.39
C VAL A 263 18.62 -16.58 -3.55
N PRO A 264 18.81 -17.89 -3.32
CA PRO A 264 18.73 -18.89 -4.36
C PRO A 264 17.25 -19.18 -4.69
N PHE A 265 16.81 -18.72 -5.87
CA PHE A 265 15.40 -18.60 -6.24
C PHE A 265 14.58 -19.86 -5.95
N ARG A 266 15.07 -21.03 -6.41
CA ARG A 266 14.39 -22.31 -6.23
C ARG A 266 14.16 -22.64 -4.77
N GLN A 267 15.25 -22.70 -4.01
CA GLN A 267 15.17 -23.12 -2.63
C GLN A 267 14.33 -22.12 -1.84
N THR A 268 14.48 -20.81 -2.06
CA THR A 268 13.68 -19.81 -1.36
C THR A 268 12.20 -19.90 -1.71
N ALA A 269 11.82 -20.06 -2.98
CA ALA A 269 10.42 -20.23 -3.38
C ALA A 269 9.79 -21.50 -2.78
N GLU A 270 10.53 -22.62 -2.77
CA GLU A 270 10.10 -23.88 -2.13
C GLU A 270 9.89 -23.72 -0.62
N LEU A 271 10.63 -22.83 0.06
CA LEU A 271 10.37 -22.53 1.49
C LEU A 271 8.99 -21.91 1.72
N PHE A 272 8.56 -21.04 0.80
CA PHE A 272 7.27 -20.36 0.82
C PHE A 272 6.13 -21.16 0.17
N GLY A 273 6.37 -22.44 -0.16
CA GLY A 273 5.34 -23.38 -0.61
C GLY A 273 5.17 -23.47 -2.13
N GLU A 274 6.07 -22.85 -2.90
CA GLU A 274 6.02 -22.86 -4.37
C GLU A 274 6.79 -24.05 -4.94
N THR A 275 6.42 -24.51 -6.14
CA THR A 275 7.22 -25.48 -6.89
C THR A 275 8.03 -24.79 -7.96
N VAL A 276 9.32 -25.09 -8.05
CA VAL A 276 10.19 -24.51 -9.08
C VAL A 276 10.63 -25.55 -10.09
N VAL A 277 10.28 -25.32 -11.35
CA VAL A 277 10.73 -26.10 -12.51
C VAL A 277 11.70 -25.31 -13.36
N TRP A 278 12.44 -26.02 -14.21
CA TRP A 278 13.52 -25.46 -15.02
C TRP A 278 13.48 -25.99 -16.46
N ARG A 279 13.60 -25.08 -17.44
CA ARG A 279 13.82 -25.41 -18.86
C ARG A 279 14.60 -24.28 -19.52
N ASP A 280 15.65 -24.60 -20.30
CA ASP A 280 16.41 -23.65 -21.13
C ASP A 280 16.86 -22.34 -20.42
N GLY A 281 17.26 -22.45 -19.14
CA GLY A 281 17.70 -21.30 -18.32
C GLY A 281 16.58 -20.50 -17.64
N TYR A 282 15.31 -20.87 -17.84
CA TYR A 282 14.17 -20.28 -17.16
C TYR A 282 13.85 -21.07 -15.89
N ALA A 283 13.80 -20.39 -14.75
CA ALA A 283 13.16 -20.88 -13.54
C ALA A 283 11.73 -20.39 -13.50
N ILE A 284 10.79 -21.29 -13.28
CA ILE A 284 9.37 -20.97 -13.16
C ILE A 284 8.93 -21.48 -11.80
N ALA A 285 8.51 -20.56 -10.94
CA ALA A 285 7.88 -20.86 -9.67
C ALA A 285 6.37 -20.65 -9.80
N ASP A 286 5.61 -21.68 -9.49
CA ASP A 286 4.14 -21.66 -9.41
C ASP A 286 3.71 -22.92 -8.62
N ASP A 287 2.40 -23.23 -8.60
CA ASP A 287 1.99 -24.58 -8.26
C ASP A 287 2.60 -25.61 -9.23
N ARG A 288 2.86 -26.82 -8.72
CA ARG A 288 3.58 -27.85 -9.47
C ARG A 288 2.97 -28.14 -10.84
N ILE A 289 1.64 -28.17 -10.98
CA ILE A 289 1.03 -28.50 -12.27
C ILE A 289 1.21 -27.35 -13.23
N ARG A 290 0.83 -26.12 -12.88
CA ARG A 290 0.97 -24.99 -13.81
C ARG A 290 2.42 -24.75 -14.18
N ALA A 291 3.34 -24.86 -13.21
CA ALA A 291 4.77 -24.81 -13.46
C ALA A 291 5.18 -25.87 -14.52
N ASN A 292 4.78 -27.14 -14.33
CA ASN A 292 5.06 -28.21 -15.29
C ASN A 292 4.37 -28.03 -16.64
N ASP A 293 3.14 -27.51 -16.69
CA ASP A 293 2.40 -27.25 -17.92
C ASP A 293 3.10 -26.17 -18.75
N ILE A 294 3.61 -25.12 -18.12
CA ILE A 294 4.39 -24.07 -18.80
C ILE A 294 5.65 -24.67 -19.46
N VAL A 295 6.40 -25.54 -18.76
CA VAL A 295 7.63 -26.11 -19.32
C VAL A 295 7.41 -27.31 -20.24
N SER A 296 6.29 -28.02 -20.14
CA SER A 296 6.02 -29.20 -20.98
C SER A 296 5.25 -28.86 -22.26
N ASN A 297 4.52 -27.74 -22.28
CA ASN A 297 3.82 -27.26 -23.47
C ASN A 297 4.76 -26.40 -24.33
N ASP A 298 5.20 -26.97 -25.47
CA ASP A 298 6.13 -26.30 -26.38
C ASP A 298 5.60 -24.98 -26.97
N ILE A 299 4.28 -24.80 -27.11
CA ILE A 299 3.68 -23.57 -27.64
C ILE A 299 3.79 -22.47 -26.57
N ILE A 300 3.34 -22.76 -25.35
CA ILE A 300 3.40 -21.81 -24.21
C ILE A 300 4.87 -21.44 -23.93
N PHE A 301 5.77 -22.42 -23.91
CA PHE A 301 7.17 -22.17 -23.62
C PHE A 301 7.87 -21.35 -24.72
N ALA A 302 7.55 -21.59 -26.00
CA ALA A 302 8.08 -20.78 -27.09
C ALA A 302 7.60 -19.31 -27.02
N GLU A 303 6.34 -19.08 -26.63
CA GLU A 303 5.82 -17.72 -26.40
C GLU A 303 6.50 -17.06 -25.19
N LEU A 304 6.76 -17.81 -24.11
CA LEU A 304 7.53 -17.33 -22.95
C LEU A 304 8.94 -16.87 -23.36
N GLN A 305 9.63 -17.69 -24.14
CA GLN A 305 10.97 -17.36 -24.62
C GLN A 305 10.96 -16.06 -25.43
N LYS A 306 10.04 -15.97 -26.39
CA LYS A 306 9.85 -14.79 -27.24
C LYS A 306 9.55 -13.52 -26.44
N ASP A 307 8.72 -13.61 -25.41
CA ASP A 307 8.35 -12.45 -24.59
C ASP A 307 9.55 -11.91 -23.77
N PHE A 308 10.44 -12.82 -23.35
CA PHE A 308 11.70 -12.48 -22.67
C PHE A 308 12.84 -12.06 -23.59
N GLU A 309 12.77 -12.30 -24.91
CA GLU A 309 13.86 -11.95 -25.85
C GLU A 309 14.26 -10.47 -25.77
N LYS A 310 13.29 -9.58 -25.57
CA LYS A 310 13.52 -8.12 -25.49
C LYS A 310 14.34 -7.69 -24.27
N PHE A 311 14.44 -8.52 -23.23
CA PHE A 311 15.16 -8.22 -21.97
C PHE A 311 16.58 -8.81 -21.93
N ASP A 312 17.16 -9.14 -23.09
CA ASP A 312 18.48 -9.75 -23.16
C ASP A 312 19.63 -8.80 -22.78
N ILE A 313 20.35 -9.12 -21.71
CA ILE A 313 21.43 -8.27 -21.20
C ILE A 313 22.67 -8.22 -22.09
N SER A 314 22.82 -9.14 -23.05
CA SER A 314 23.97 -9.18 -23.96
C SER A 314 24.11 -7.94 -24.86
N GLY A 315 23.06 -7.10 -24.94
CA GLY A 315 23.03 -5.83 -25.66
C GLY A 315 23.16 -4.56 -24.79
N LEU A 316 23.34 -4.67 -23.47
CA LEU A 316 23.47 -3.51 -22.58
C LEU A 316 24.71 -2.69 -22.93
N ASN A 317 24.49 -1.50 -23.48
CA ASN A 317 25.52 -0.47 -23.59
C ASN A 317 24.88 0.88 -23.25
N PRO A 318 25.22 1.48 -22.09
CA PRO A 318 24.92 2.88 -21.83
C PRO A 318 25.49 3.71 -22.98
N LYS A 319 24.68 4.62 -23.53
CA LYS A 319 25.11 5.47 -24.66
C LYS A 319 25.72 6.77 -24.14
N ASN A 320 24.94 7.85 -24.15
CA ASN A 320 25.42 9.17 -23.81
C ASN A 320 24.89 9.58 -22.44
N THR A 321 25.68 10.39 -21.75
CA THR A 321 25.23 11.10 -20.56
C THR A 321 25.10 12.57 -20.91
N TYR A 322 23.89 13.11 -20.75
CA TYR A 322 23.62 14.55 -20.86
C TYR A 322 23.50 15.17 -19.48
N TYR A 323 23.92 16.42 -19.36
CA TYR A 323 23.87 17.22 -18.14
C TYR A 323 22.96 18.41 -18.35
N VAL A 324 22.12 18.69 -17.35
CA VAL A 324 21.23 19.84 -17.32
C VAL A 324 21.57 20.68 -16.09
N SER A 325 21.73 21.99 -16.26
CA SER A 325 21.91 22.93 -15.16
C SER A 325 21.24 24.26 -15.44
N GLN A 326 20.24 24.59 -14.61
CA GLN A 326 19.53 25.86 -14.70
C GLN A 326 20.46 27.08 -14.47
N ALA A 327 21.45 26.93 -13.59
CA ALA A 327 22.32 28.02 -13.15
C ALA A 327 23.40 28.41 -14.18
N VAL A 328 23.97 27.44 -14.91
CA VAL A 328 25.12 27.68 -15.81
C VAL A 328 24.90 27.16 -17.24
N GLY A 329 23.83 26.43 -17.51
CA GLY A 329 23.57 25.81 -18.80
C GLY A 329 23.01 26.76 -19.86
N SER A 330 23.05 26.29 -21.11
CA SER A 330 22.41 26.91 -22.28
C SER A 330 21.84 25.82 -23.19
N ASP A 331 20.63 26.01 -23.73
CA ASP A 331 20.03 25.02 -24.64
C ASP A 331 20.71 24.96 -26.02
N SER A 332 21.62 25.90 -26.28
CA SER A 332 22.55 25.86 -27.42
C SER A 332 23.78 25.00 -27.19
N ASN A 333 24.05 24.55 -25.96
CA ASN A 333 25.19 23.70 -25.65
C ASN A 333 24.97 22.27 -26.17
N ASP A 334 25.97 21.40 -26.02
CA ASP A 334 25.90 20.00 -26.44
C ASP A 334 25.39 19.04 -25.33
N GLY A 335 25.18 19.55 -24.12
CA GLY A 335 24.72 18.76 -22.99
C GLY A 335 25.83 17.96 -22.30
N SER A 336 27.11 18.19 -22.62
CA SER A 336 28.22 17.62 -21.86
C SER A 336 28.30 18.20 -20.45
N GLU A 337 29.02 17.54 -19.53
CA GLU A 337 29.22 18.05 -18.16
C GLU A 337 29.82 19.47 -18.13
N GLY A 338 30.76 19.75 -19.05
CA GLY A 338 31.39 21.07 -19.18
C GLY A 338 30.54 22.12 -19.91
N ALA A 339 29.51 21.71 -20.65
CA ALA A 339 28.58 22.57 -21.36
C ALA A 339 27.15 21.99 -21.28
N PRO A 340 26.51 22.08 -20.09
CA PRO A 340 25.20 21.46 -19.87
C PRO A 340 24.08 22.21 -20.60
N PHE A 341 22.99 21.52 -20.89
CA PHE A 341 21.73 22.17 -21.31
C PHE A 341 21.17 23.01 -20.17
N LYS A 342 20.30 23.98 -20.49
CA LYS A 342 19.65 24.82 -19.47
C LYS A 342 18.34 24.20 -18.99
N THR A 343 17.59 23.57 -19.88
CA THR A 343 16.27 23.00 -19.60
C THR A 343 16.29 21.47 -19.66
N ILE A 344 15.42 20.83 -18.89
CA ILE A 344 15.24 19.38 -18.93
C ILE A 344 14.56 19.01 -20.25
N GLN A 345 13.61 19.82 -20.74
CA GLN A 345 12.97 19.57 -22.03
C GLN A 345 13.98 19.50 -23.17
N ARG A 346 15.01 20.37 -23.17
CA ARG A 346 16.05 20.31 -24.21
C ARG A 346 16.80 18.97 -24.21
N ALA A 347 17.11 18.43 -23.03
CA ALA A 347 17.69 17.10 -22.91
C ALA A 347 16.70 16.02 -23.37
N ALA A 348 15.41 16.15 -23.01
CA ALA A 348 14.35 15.23 -23.37
C ALA A 348 14.06 15.17 -24.89
N ASP A 349 14.34 16.26 -25.62
CA ASP A 349 14.24 16.32 -27.08
C ASP A 349 15.32 15.51 -27.81
N VAL A 350 16.50 15.37 -27.18
CA VAL A 350 17.69 14.74 -27.80
C VAL A 350 17.99 13.35 -27.28
N ALA A 351 17.59 13.04 -26.04
CA ALA A 351 17.81 11.74 -25.42
C ALA A 351 17.16 10.61 -26.23
N GLN A 352 17.91 9.53 -26.42
CA GLN A 352 17.51 8.32 -27.12
C GLN A 352 17.64 7.11 -26.18
N ALA A 353 17.07 5.97 -26.58
CA ALA A 353 17.22 4.71 -25.84
C ALA A 353 18.68 4.44 -25.43
N GLY A 354 18.88 4.27 -24.12
CA GLY A 354 20.16 4.02 -23.46
C GLY A 354 20.89 5.26 -22.97
N ASP A 355 20.37 6.47 -23.25
CA ASP A 355 20.94 7.71 -22.73
C ASP A 355 20.48 7.98 -21.29
N THR A 356 21.34 8.65 -20.52
CA THR A 356 21.03 9.14 -19.18
C THR A 356 21.14 10.66 -19.12
N VAL A 357 20.14 11.33 -18.56
CA VAL A 357 20.11 12.76 -18.31
C VAL A 357 20.32 13.00 -16.82
N ILE A 358 21.47 13.57 -16.45
CA ILE A 358 21.81 13.97 -15.09
C ILE A 358 21.41 15.44 -14.91
N ILE A 359 20.51 15.70 -13.99
CA ILE A 359 19.95 17.03 -13.75
C ILE A 359 20.54 17.60 -12.46
N ARG A 360 21.17 18.77 -12.56
CA ARG A 360 21.77 19.47 -11.43
C ARG A 360 20.71 20.25 -10.65
N GLU A 361 20.98 20.51 -9.39
CA GLU A 361 20.13 21.27 -8.45
C GLU A 361 19.47 22.50 -9.11
N GLY A 362 18.17 22.67 -8.87
CA GLY A 362 17.44 23.84 -9.35
C GLY A 362 15.93 23.64 -9.47
N VAL A 363 15.23 24.75 -9.70
CA VAL A 363 13.80 24.79 -10.02
C VAL A 363 13.62 24.99 -11.52
N TYR A 364 13.04 24.00 -12.18
CA TYR A 364 12.80 23.95 -13.61
C TYR A 364 11.30 24.15 -13.88
N ARG A 365 10.93 25.30 -14.45
CA ARG A 365 9.52 25.72 -14.64
C ARG A 365 8.99 25.29 -16.01
N GLU A 366 8.85 23.99 -16.21
CA GLU A 366 8.55 23.39 -17.51
C GLU A 366 7.58 22.20 -17.41
N THR A 367 7.06 21.78 -18.56
CA THR A 367 6.46 20.46 -18.76
C THR A 367 7.46 19.65 -19.55
N VAL A 368 7.89 18.50 -19.02
CA VAL A 368 8.85 17.61 -19.66
C VAL A 368 8.12 16.53 -20.44
N THR A 369 8.28 16.53 -21.75
CA THR A 369 7.71 15.57 -22.69
C THR A 369 8.85 14.94 -23.49
N PRO A 370 9.39 13.78 -23.07
CA PRO A 370 10.44 13.07 -23.80
C PRO A 370 10.01 12.79 -25.23
N LYS A 371 10.90 13.06 -26.19
CA LYS A 371 10.57 12.85 -27.61
C LYS A 371 10.61 11.37 -28.00
N ASN A 372 11.49 10.60 -27.37
CA ASN A 372 11.78 9.22 -27.74
C ASN A 372 11.52 8.27 -26.56
N SER A 373 11.12 7.04 -26.87
CA SER A 373 11.07 5.94 -25.92
C SER A 373 12.45 5.30 -25.72
N GLY A 374 12.61 4.62 -24.60
CA GLY A 374 13.65 3.63 -24.41
C GLY A 374 13.28 2.28 -25.01
N ASN A 375 14.04 1.26 -24.64
CA ASN A 375 13.65 -0.14 -24.81
C ASN A 375 14.05 -0.96 -23.57
N ALA A 376 13.62 -2.22 -23.51
CA ALA A 376 13.77 -3.10 -22.36
C ALA A 376 15.19 -3.23 -21.79
N THR A 377 16.23 -3.08 -22.63
CA THR A 377 17.64 -3.14 -22.20
C THR A 377 18.33 -1.78 -22.28
N GLN A 378 17.67 -0.75 -22.80
CA GLN A 378 18.21 0.59 -22.96
C GLN A 378 17.12 1.63 -22.65
N PRO A 379 16.70 1.74 -21.37
CA PRO A 379 15.75 2.76 -20.96
C PRO A 379 16.33 4.16 -21.20
N VAL A 380 15.45 5.17 -21.27
CA VAL A 380 15.87 6.58 -21.18
C VAL A 380 15.73 6.99 -19.72
N ILE A 381 16.82 7.39 -19.09
CA ILE A 381 16.87 7.67 -17.65
C ILE A 381 17.03 9.17 -17.43
N PHE A 382 16.11 9.80 -16.71
CA PHE A 382 16.24 11.14 -16.15
C PHE A 382 16.47 10.99 -14.65
N LYS A 383 17.57 11.54 -14.12
CA LYS A 383 17.83 11.48 -12.68
C LYS A 383 18.43 12.77 -12.14
N ALA A 384 18.09 13.10 -10.90
CA ALA A 384 18.84 14.10 -10.16
C ALA A 384 20.30 13.67 -10.01
N ALA A 385 21.22 14.63 -10.01
CA ALA A 385 22.59 14.39 -9.60
C ALA A 385 22.62 13.94 -8.13
N ASP A 386 23.56 13.07 -7.78
CA ASP A 386 23.62 12.44 -6.47
C ASP A 386 23.63 13.48 -5.33
N GLY A 387 22.65 13.39 -4.43
CA GLY A 387 22.49 14.29 -3.29
C GLY A 387 21.91 15.68 -3.61
N GLU A 388 21.52 15.95 -4.86
CA GLU A 388 20.99 17.25 -5.28
C GLU A 388 19.47 17.30 -5.34
N ASN A 389 18.91 18.47 -5.02
CA ASN A 389 17.47 18.71 -5.03
C ASN A 389 17.03 19.31 -6.38
N VAL A 390 16.41 18.49 -7.21
CA VAL A 390 15.84 18.91 -8.51
C VAL A 390 14.33 18.99 -8.40
N THR A 391 13.74 20.11 -8.80
CA THR A 391 12.28 20.30 -8.79
C THR A 391 11.76 20.74 -10.15
N ILE A 392 10.82 20.00 -10.73
CA ILE A 392 10.02 20.45 -11.88
C ILE A 392 8.76 21.14 -11.35
N SER A 393 8.56 22.40 -11.72
CA SER A 393 7.50 23.24 -11.15
C SER A 393 6.48 23.68 -12.19
N ALA A 394 5.20 23.46 -11.87
CA ALA A 394 4.06 23.99 -12.59
C ALA A 394 3.73 25.45 -12.21
N PHE A 395 4.55 26.10 -11.39
CA PHE A 395 4.32 27.46 -10.93
C PHE A 395 5.15 28.49 -11.69
N GLU A 396 4.57 29.68 -11.86
CA GLU A 396 5.26 30.88 -12.36
C GLU A 396 5.10 32.03 -11.37
N GLU A 397 6.12 32.90 -11.30
CA GLU A 397 6.06 34.10 -10.47
C GLU A 397 5.02 35.09 -11.01
N LEU A 398 4.20 35.62 -10.11
CA LEU A 398 3.23 36.66 -10.39
C LEU A 398 3.70 38.01 -9.83
N SER A 399 3.51 39.08 -10.61
CA SER A 399 3.89 40.43 -10.24
C SER A 399 2.78 41.43 -10.55
N GLY A 400 2.97 42.71 -10.19
CA GLY A 400 2.02 43.77 -10.49
C GLY A 400 0.92 43.97 -9.44
N PHE A 401 1.13 43.48 -8.23
CA PHE A 401 0.21 43.67 -7.10
C PHE A 401 -0.02 45.16 -6.78
N LYS A 402 -1.29 45.52 -6.58
CA LYS A 402 -1.72 46.84 -6.15
C LYS A 402 -2.75 46.72 -5.02
N PRO A 403 -2.77 47.67 -4.07
CA PRO A 403 -3.83 47.72 -3.08
C PRO A 403 -5.22 47.82 -3.75
N TYR A 404 -6.20 47.11 -3.19
CA TYR A 404 -7.60 47.17 -3.61
C TYR A 404 -8.49 47.75 -2.50
N LYS A 405 -9.10 46.92 -1.64
CA LYS A 405 -9.94 47.35 -0.50
C LYS A 405 -9.79 46.38 0.67
N ASN A 406 -10.02 46.86 1.90
CA ASN A 406 -10.06 46.01 3.12
C ASN A 406 -8.82 45.11 3.31
N GLY A 407 -7.62 45.60 2.96
CA GLY A 407 -6.38 44.81 3.06
C GLY A 407 -6.12 43.85 1.90
N ILE A 408 -7.08 43.71 0.97
CA ILE A 408 -6.94 42.91 -0.25
C ILE A 408 -6.00 43.63 -1.23
N TYR A 409 -5.07 42.86 -1.81
CA TYR A 409 -4.29 43.22 -2.98
C TYR A 409 -4.83 42.52 -4.22
N GLN A 410 -4.61 43.12 -5.38
CA GLN A 410 -4.98 42.53 -6.66
C GLN A 410 -3.82 42.55 -7.65
N ALA A 411 -3.74 41.53 -8.51
CA ALA A 411 -2.81 41.47 -9.63
C ALA A 411 -3.49 40.83 -10.86
N PRO A 412 -3.12 41.25 -12.08
CA PRO A 412 -3.50 40.52 -13.29
C PRO A 412 -2.93 39.10 -13.24
N ILE A 413 -3.72 38.10 -13.60
CA ILE A 413 -3.31 36.69 -13.65
C ILE A 413 -3.69 36.10 -15.01
N ASN A 414 -2.84 35.22 -15.56
CA ASN A 414 -3.26 34.34 -16.66
C ASN A 414 -3.94 33.12 -16.04
N SER A 415 -5.24 33.21 -15.77
CA SER A 415 -5.94 32.08 -15.17
C SER A 415 -5.96 30.88 -16.11
N ILE A 416 -5.78 29.67 -15.54
CA ILE A 416 -5.87 28.41 -16.27
C ILE A 416 -7.27 27.77 -16.14
N GLY A 417 -8.27 28.55 -15.74
CA GLY A 417 -9.67 28.16 -15.63
C GLY A 417 -10.19 28.26 -14.20
N TYR A 418 -11.52 28.18 -14.05
CA TYR A 418 -12.15 27.94 -12.75
C TYR A 418 -11.57 26.66 -12.14
N ASP A 419 -11.46 26.59 -10.82
CA ASP A 419 -11.08 25.40 -10.06
C ASP A 419 -9.68 24.78 -10.27
N ARG A 420 -8.83 25.38 -11.10
CA ARG A 420 -7.54 24.82 -11.49
C ARG A 420 -6.31 25.50 -10.87
N ASN A 421 -6.51 26.56 -10.09
CA ASN A 421 -5.45 27.44 -9.62
C ASN A 421 -4.92 27.06 -8.24
N PHE A 422 -3.60 27.10 -8.09
CA PHE A 422 -2.95 27.18 -6.77
C PHE A 422 -2.25 28.53 -6.68
N VAL A 423 -2.23 29.11 -5.47
CA VAL A 423 -1.53 30.34 -5.15
C VAL A 423 -0.58 30.06 -4.00
N ILE A 424 0.70 30.33 -4.23
CA ILE A 424 1.78 30.21 -3.24
C ILE A 424 2.26 31.61 -2.90
N LEU A 425 2.53 31.86 -1.62
CA LEU A 425 3.20 33.07 -1.17
C LEU A 425 4.39 32.66 -0.30
N ASN A 426 5.60 33.08 -0.67
CA ASN A 426 6.84 32.78 0.07
C ASN A 426 7.00 31.28 0.38
N ASP A 427 6.80 30.44 -0.64
CA ASP A 427 6.83 28.97 -0.58
C ASP A 427 5.70 28.29 0.20
N GLU A 428 4.80 29.03 0.84
CA GLU A 428 3.60 28.50 1.49
C GLU A 428 2.40 28.54 0.55
N ILE A 429 1.68 27.41 0.43
CA ILE A 429 0.43 27.38 -0.30
C ILE A 429 -0.65 28.15 0.49
N LEU A 430 -1.43 28.97 -0.21
CA LEU A 430 -2.50 29.76 0.39
C LEU A 430 -3.86 29.09 0.23
N ARG A 431 -4.74 29.38 1.19
CA ARG A 431 -6.11 28.88 1.23
C ARG A 431 -6.97 29.65 0.23
N GLU A 432 -7.70 28.93 -0.62
CA GLU A 432 -8.76 29.58 -1.41
C GLU A 432 -9.89 30.03 -0.46
N GLY A 433 -10.30 31.29 -0.63
CA GLY A 433 -11.21 31.98 0.29
C GLY A 433 -12.53 31.24 0.45
N ARG A 434 -12.92 30.96 1.69
CA ARG A 434 -14.09 30.13 2.02
C ARG A 434 -14.81 30.66 3.26
N HIS A 435 -16.12 30.47 3.33
CA HIS A 435 -16.92 30.87 4.49
C HIS A 435 -17.72 29.71 5.07
N PRO A 436 -17.70 29.48 6.40
CA PRO A 436 -16.99 30.25 7.42
C PRO A 436 -15.47 29.94 7.47
N ASN A 437 -14.70 30.83 8.10
CA ASN A 437 -13.24 30.73 8.22
C ASN A 437 -12.76 29.65 9.19
N THR A 438 -13.66 29.14 10.03
CA THR A 438 -13.41 28.08 11.02
C THR A 438 -14.56 27.09 11.01
N ASP A 439 -14.31 25.84 11.38
CA ASP A 439 -15.37 24.84 11.55
C ASP A 439 -16.40 25.34 12.58
N THR A 440 -17.63 25.58 12.13
CA THR A 440 -18.76 25.97 12.99
C THR A 440 -19.80 24.87 13.14
N SER A 441 -19.72 23.82 12.31
CA SER A 441 -20.51 22.60 12.41
C SER A 441 -19.95 21.63 13.46
N GLU A 442 -20.83 21.10 14.30
CA GLU A 442 -20.50 20.04 15.26
C GLU A 442 -20.52 18.64 14.63
N VAL A 443 -21.13 18.49 13.45
CA VAL A 443 -21.33 17.20 12.75
C VAL A 443 -20.19 16.87 11.77
N ALA A 444 -19.48 17.89 11.29
CA ALA A 444 -18.34 17.74 10.38
C ALA A 444 -17.00 17.63 11.11
N ALA A 445 -17.02 17.25 12.40
CA ALA A 445 -15.81 17.20 13.21
C ALA A 445 -14.82 16.18 12.62
N PRO A 446 -13.59 16.60 12.29
CA PRO A 446 -12.58 15.67 11.80
C PRO A 446 -12.20 14.71 12.92
N HIS A 447 -11.69 13.53 12.55
CA HIS A 447 -11.04 12.65 13.50
C HIS A 447 -10.00 13.42 14.35
N PRO A 448 -9.92 13.29 15.69
CA PRO A 448 -9.11 14.17 16.52
C PRO A 448 -7.60 14.03 16.28
N ASN A 449 -7.19 12.85 15.82
CA ASN A 449 -5.80 12.60 15.42
C ASN A 449 -5.52 13.03 13.97
N TYR A 450 -6.52 13.53 13.25
CA TYR A 450 -6.32 14.20 11.97
C TYR A 450 -5.81 15.61 12.25
N THR A 451 -4.54 15.68 12.63
CA THR A 451 -3.82 16.92 12.98
C THR A 451 -3.18 17.60 11.78
N ASP A 452 -3.45 17.10 10.57
CA ASP A 452 -2.94 17.73 9.35
C ASP A 452 -3.57 19.12 9.27
N GLU A 453 -2.77 20.16 9.54
CA GLU A 453 -3.10 21.57 9.31
C GLU A 453 -3.14 21.86 7.80
N ASN A 454 -3.71 20.92 7.05
CA ASN A 454 -3.85 21.00 5.62
C ASN A 454 -4.72 22.20 5.30
N VAL A 455 -4.08 23.30 4.88
CA VAL A 455 -4.72 24.54 4.44
C VAL A 455 -5.70 24.31 3.28
N MET A 456 -5.58 23.18 2.57
CA MET A 456 -6.51 22.76 1.52
C MET A 456 -7.82 22.18 2.08
N ARG A 457 -7.84 21.61 3.30
CA ARG A 457 -9.07 21.08 3.91
C ARG A 457 -10.09 22.21 4.12
N ALA A 458 -11.30 22.03 3.60
CA ALA A 458 -12.40 22.96 3.78
C ALA A 458 -12.80 23.10 5.24
N THR A 459 -13.16 24.31 5.63
CA THR A 459 -13.83 24.60 6.90
C THR A 459 -15.33 24.49 6.69
N TYR A 460 -16.02 23.84 7.63
CA TYR A 460 -17.42 23.46 7.47
C TYR A 460 -18.33 24.26 8.39
N GLY A 461 -19.26 24.97 7.78
CA GLY A 461 -20.28 25.73 8.46
C GLY A 461 -21.50 24.89 8.83
N ALA A 462 -22.27 25.36 9.83
CA ALA A 462 -23.61 24.86 10.12
C ALA A 462 -24.65 25.41 9.11
N ILE A 463 -24.26 25.51 7.83
CA ILE A 463 -25.10 25.93 6.71
C ILE A 463 -25.78 24.68 6.16
N ALA A 464 -27.09 24.57 6.38
CA ALA A 464 -27.83 23.34 6.11
C ALA A 464 -29.06 23.61 5.23
N MET A 465 -29.46 22.59 4.48
CA MET A 465 -30.73 22.61 3.77
C MET A 465 -31.84 22.01 4.65
N PRO A 466 -33.00 22.67 4.78
CA PRO A 466 -34.07 22.19 5.64
C PRO A 466 -34.86 21.03 5.00
N VAL A 467 -35.29 20.08 5.85
CA VAL A 467 -36.03 18.85 5.45
C VAL A 467 -37.38 19.15 4.79
N GLU A 468 -38.04 20.25 5.16
CA GLU A 468 -39.33 20.69 4.60
C GLU A 468 -39.33 20.89 3.07
N GLN A 469 -38.14 21.06 2.47
CA GLN A 469 -37.99 21.07 1.01
C GLN A 469 -38.37 19.74 0.35
N LYS A 470 -38.22 18.60 1.05
CA LYS A 470 -38.67 17.30 0.54
C LYS A 470 -40.19 17.23 0.38
N GLU A 471 -40.93 17.83 1.29
CA GLU A 471 -42.40 17.80 1.28
C GLU A 471 -43.00 18.69 0.18
N THR A 472 -42.28 19.76 -0.17
CA THR A 472 -42.69 20.73 -1.19
C THR A 472 -42.16 20.41 -2.59
N GLY A 473 -41.08 19.62 -2.69
CA GLY A 473 -40.37 19.35 -3.95
C GLY A 473 -39.53 20.53 -4.45
N GLU A 474 -39.36 21.58 -3.66
CA GLU A 474 -38.60 22.78 -4.00
C GLU A 474 -37.24 22.80 -3.26
N TYR A 475 -36.15 22.56 -4.00
CA TYR A 475 -34.79 22.48 -3.44
C TYR A 475 -33.92 23.67 -3.84
N ASN A 476 -34.18 24.84 -3.28
CA ASN A 476 -33.60 26.10 -3.76
C ASN A 476 -33.11 27.05 -2.66
N TYR A 477 -32.85 26.58 -1.43
CA TYR A 477 -32.21 27.42 -0.41
C TYR A 477 -31.49 26.63 0.69
N ALA A 478 -30.57 27.30 1.39
CA ALA A 478 -29.96 26.81 2.62
C ALA A 478 -30.01 27.91 3.70
N VAL A 479 -29.96 27.51 4.97
CA VAL A 479 -30.14 28.40 6.13
C VAL A 479 -29.05 28.20 7.18
N SER A 480 -28.71 29.28 7.88
CA SER A 480 -27.89 29.27 9.10
C SER A 480 -27.99 30.62 9.78
N ASP A 481 -28.48 30.65 11.02
CA ASP A 481 -28.50 31.89 11.83
C ASP A 481 -27.10 32.30 12.30
N LYS A 482 -26.15 31.35 12.32
CA LYS A 482 -24.78 31.53 12.80
C LYS A 482 -23.86 32.05 11.70
N ASP A 483 -23.88 31.37 10.55
CA ASP A 483 -22.90 31.59 9.49
C ASP A 483 -23.41 32.56 8.43
N LEU A 484 -24.73 32.66 8.19
CA LEU A 484 -25.30 33.57 7.19
C LEU A 484 -25.79 34.87 7.85
N ASN A 485 -24.92 35.57 8.56
CA ASN A 485 -25.31 36.68 9.44
C ASN A 485 -25.23 38.08 8.79
N GLN A 486 -24.87 38.16 7.51
CA GLN A 486 -24.69 39.42 6.78
C GLN A 486 -26.03 40.14 6.54
N ASP A 487 -26.09 41.44 6.89
CA ASP A 487 -27.32 42.24 6.78
C ASP A 487 -27.59 42.73 5.34
N GLU A 488 -26.57 42.71 4.48
CA GLU A 488 -26.62 43.18 3.10
C GLU A 488 -27.34 42.15 2.21
N PRO A 489 -28.39 42.54 1.45
CA PRO A 489 -29.03 41.63 0.51
C PRO A 489 -28.05 41.26 -0.62
N ASP A 490 -28.15 40.02 -1.10
CA ASP A 490 -27.33 39.46 -2.18
C ASP A 490 -25.81 39.45 -1.90
N PHE A 491 -25.38 39.56 -0.63
CA PHE A 491 -23.97 39.49 -0.22
C PHE A 491 -23.20 38.28 -0.77
N TRP A 492 -23.85 37.11 -0.86
CA TRP A 492 -23.24 35.86 -1.34
C TRP A 492 -23.60 35.50 -2.79
N LYS A 493 -24.34 36.38 -3.48
CA LYS A 493 -24.84 36.10 -4.84
C LYS A 493 -23.70 35.95 -5.84
N GLY A 494 -23.73 34.87 -6.62
CA GLY A 494 -22.68 34.49 -7.56
C GLY A 494 -21.60 33.60 -6.94
N GLY A 495 -21.62 33.37 -5.63
CA GLY A 495 -20.77 32.36 -4.99
C GLY A 495 -21.29 30.94 -5.20
N THR A 496 -20.45 29.97 -4.83
CA THR A 496 -20.80 28.54 -4.86
C THR A 496 -20.97 28.01 -3.45
N PHE A 497 -22.11 27.36 -3.18
CA PHE A 497 -22.35 26.62 -1.94
C PHE A 497 -22.00 25.15 -2.15
N VAL A 498 -21.11 24.61 -1.32
CA VAL A 498 -20.69 23.20 -1.31
C VAL A 498 -21.17 22.56 -0.01
N THR A 499 -21.77 21.37 -0.09
CA THR A 499 -22.45 20.75 1.06
C THR A 499 -22.47 19.23 0.98
N MET A 500 -22.54 18.60 2.14
CA MET A 500 -22.83 17.17 2.28
C MET A 500 -24.34 16.95 2.41
N THR A 501 -24.91 16.06 1.59
CA THR A 501 -26.36 15.84 1.54
C THR A 501 -26.73 14.36 1.34
N GLY A 502 -27.86 13.92 1.89
CA GLY A 502 -28.41 12.57 1.65
C GLY A 502 -27.50 11.42 2.14
N GLU A 503 -27.32 10.39 1.30
CA GLU A 503 -26.45 9.24 1.62
C GLU A 503 -24.96 9.60 1.68
N GLY A 504 -24.57 10.72 1.05
CA GLY A 504 -23.29 11.36 1.27
C GLY A 504 -22.06 10.72 0.62
N TRP A 505 -22.23 10.03 -0.51
CA TRP A 505 -21.15 9.40 -1.27
C TRP A 505 -20.03 10.36 -1.67
N THR A 506 -20.43 11.57 -2.07
CA THR A 506 -19.56 12.69 -2.47
C THR A 506 -20.18 14.01 -2.04
N LEU A 507 -19.40 15.09 -2.01
CA LEU A 507 -19.96 16.44 -1.82
C LEU A 507 -20.84 16.85 -3.00
N CYS A 508 -21.77 17.75 -2.74
CA CYS A 508 -22.69 18.36 -3.69
C CYS A 508 -22.50 19.88 -3.71
N TYR A 509 -22.93 20.55 -4.77
CA TYR A 509 -22.81 22.01 -4.88
C TYR A 509 -23.99 22.66 -5.61
N ALA A 510 -24.17 23.97 -5.40
CA ALA A 510 -25.14 24.80 -6.11
C ALA A 510 -24.67 26.26 -6.20
N GLN A 511 -25.17 26.97 -7.22
CA GLN A 511 -24.93 28.40 -7.39
C GLN A 511 -25.86 29.22 -6.51
N ILE A 512 -25.32 30.26 -5.88
CA ILE A 512 -26.09 31.19 -5.05
C ILE A 512 -26.70 32.28 -5.94
N THR A 513 -28.02 32.29 -6.04
CA THR A 513 -28.81 33.21 -6.87
C THR A 513 -29.26 34.47 -6.13
N GLY A 514 -29.28 34.41 -4.80
CA GLY A 514 -29.59 35.52 -3.91
C GLY A 514 -29.24 35.18 -2.47
N SER A 515 -29.18 36.19 -1.61
CA SER A 515 -28.94 35.95 -0.18
C SER A 515 -29.54 37.04 0.70
N LYS A 516 -29.84 36.68 1.94
CA LYS A 516 -30.22 37.59 3.01
C LYS A 516 -29.78 37.00 4.34
N LYS A 517 -29.86 37.77 5.42
CA LYS A 517 -29.60 37.26 6.76
C LYS A 517 -30.38 35.97 7.02
N GLY A 518 -29.66 34.94 7.46
CA GLY A 518 -30.13 33.60 7.77
C GLY A 518 -30.29 32.67 6.57
N ARG A 519 -30.12 33.13 5.32
CA ARG A 519 -30.51 32.35 4.13
C ARG A 519 -29.77 32.69 2.84
N ILE A 520 -29.38 31.65 2.10
CA ILE A 520 -28.96 31.74 0.69
C ILE A 520 -29.99 31.05 -0.19
N ASP A 521 -30.31 31.66 -1.33
CA ASP A 521 -31.17 31.09 -2.37
C ASP A 521 -30.30 30.46 -3.46
N LEU A 522 -30.62 29.25 -3.88
CA LEU A 522 -29.82 28.38 -4.74
C LEU A 522 -30.52 28.15 -6.08
N THR A 523 -29.75 27.86 -7.13
CA THR A 523 -30.30 27.41 -8.42
C THR A 523 -31.14 26.14 -8.26
N HIS A 524 -32.32 26.08 -8.89
CA HIS A 524 -33.08 24.83 -9.01
C HIS A 524 -32.37 23.88 -9.96
N ASN A 525 -31.87 22.77 -9.45
CA ASN A 525 -31.02 21.90 -10.23
C ASN A 525 -31.82 20.86 -11.04
N GLY A 526 -32.24 21.26 -12.24
CA GLY A 526 -32.79 20.38 -13.28
C GLY A 526 -31.79 20.02 -14.39
N LEU A 527 -30.49 20.23 -14.18
CA LEU A 527 -29.45 19.99 -15.20
C LEU A 527 -28.64 18.75 -14.81
N GLY A 528 -28.66 17.73 -15.67
CA GLY A 528 -28.12 16.40 -15.39
C GLY A 528 -26.64 16.41 -15.01
N GLY A 529 -26.35 15.96 -13.78
CA GLY A 529 -24.99 15.76 -13.26
C GLY A 529 -24.90 16.02 -11.76
N TYR A 530 -25.74 15.35 -10.96
CA TYR A 530 -25.71 15.31 -9.48
C TYR A 530 -25.43 16.65 -8.78
N ALA A 531 -26.42 17.52 -8.92
CA ALA A 531 -26.82 18.43 -7.87
C ALA A 531 -27.26 17.72 -6.58
N ILE A 532 -27.19 18.44 -5.46
CA ILE A 532 -27.80 18.17 -4.14
C ILE A 532 -28.74 16.95 -4.19
N ASP A 533 -28.32 15.82 -3.63
CA ASP A 533 -29.08 14.57 -3.67
C ASP A 533 -30.30 14.66 -2.75
N THR A 534 -31.47 14.79 -3.35
CA THR A 534 -32.74 15.03 -2.65
C THR A 534 -33.48 13.76 -2.26
N TYR A 535 -32.97 12.59 -2.67
CA TYR A 535 -33.71 11.32 -2.59
C TYR A 535 -33.84 10.80 -1.15
N TYR A 536 -32.95 11.22 -0.24
CA TYR A 536 -32.82 10.67 1.12
C TYR A 536 -32.86 11.71 2.26
N LEU A 537 -33.34 12.94 1.99
CA LEU A 537 -33.34 14.05 2.96
C LEU A 537 -34.12 13.79 4.27
N ASP A 538 -35.07 12.84 4.26
CA ASP A 538 -35.84 12.43 5.44
C ASP A 538 -35.15 11.35 6.28
N LYS A 539 -34.22 10.59 5.69
CA LYS A 539 -33.47 9.54 6.40
C LYS A 539 -32.24 10.11 7.09
N LYS A 540 -31.63 11.14 6.51
CA LYS A 540 -30.44 11.82 7.02
C LYS A 540 -30.54 13.31 6.64
N PRO A 541 -30.95 14.21 7.56
CA PRO A 541 -30.99 15.64 7.26
C PRO A 541 -29.59 16.15 6.85
N ASN A 542 -29.54 17.21 6.02
CA ASN A 542 -28.27 17.77 5.56
C ASN A 542 -27.58 18.54 6.70
N ASP A 543 -26.29 18.27 6.90
CA ASP A 543 -25.65 18.56 8.19
C ASP A 543 -24.71 19.78 8.16
N TRP A 544 -24.07 20.08 7.02
CA TRP A 544 -23.04 21.11 6.91
C TRP A 544 -22.71 21.54 5.48
N GLY A 545 -22.05 22.70 5.34
CA GLY A 545 -21.58 23.21 4.06
C GLY A 545 -20.76 24.49 4.20
N TYR A 546 -20.18 24.95 3.11
CA TYR A 546 -19.37 26.16 3.03
C TYR A 546 -19.59 26.90 1.71
N ILE A 547 -19.25 28.19 1.69
CA ILE A 547 -19.33 29.04 0.51
C ILE A 547 -17.91 29.30 -0.01
N THR A 548 -17.70 29.19 -1.32
CA THR A 548 -16.43 29.48 -2.00
C THR A 548 -16.68 30.21 -3.33
N HIS A 549 -15.63 30.50 -4.09
CA HIS A 549 -15.66 31.13 -5.41
C HIS A 549 -16.33 32.51 -5.43
N HIS A 550 -16.10 33.33 -4.42
CA HIS A 550 -16.65 34.69 -4.37
C HIS A 550 -15.67 35.66 -3.72
N LEU A 551 -15.57 36.90 -4.22
CA LEU A 551 -14.64 37.89 -3.64
C LEU A 551 -14.89 38.16 -2.14
N ASN A 552 -16.13 38.04 -1.68
CA ASN A 552 -16.45 38.25 -0.27
C ASN A 552 -16.01 37.10 0.66
N THR A 553 -15.57 35.95 0.13
CA THR A 553 -14.94 34.89 0.95
C THR A 553 -13.45 35.13 1.16
N VAL A 554 -12.88 36.21 0.60
CA VAL A 554 -11.51 36.65 0.90
C VAL A 554 -11.61 37.73 1.97
N ASP A 555 -11.65 37.29 3.22
CA ASP A 555 -11.94 38.17 4.36
C ASP A 555 -11.00 37.97 5.57
N MET A 556 -10.08 36.99 5.50
CA MET A 556 -9.00 36.85 6.48
C MET A 556 -7.59 36.75 5.86
N PRO A 557 -6.52 37.04 6.63
CA PRO A 557 -5.14 36.87 6.18
C PRO A 557 -4.86 35.44 5.69
N GLY A 558 -4.18 35.34 4.54
CA GLY A 558 -3.81 34.06 3.91
C GLY A 558 -4.81 33.53 2.87
N GLU A 559 -5.87 34.28 2.57
CA GLU A 559 -6.88 33.89 1.58
C GLU A 559 -6.70 34.53 0.21
N TRP A 560 -7.16 33.81 -0.82
CA TRP A 560 -7.17 34.30 -2.19
C TRP A 560 -8.44 33.90 -2.97
N TYR A 561 -8.71 34.62 -4.05
CA TYR A 561 -9.78 34.34 -5.02
C TYR A 561 -9.36 34.80 -6.42
N VAL A 562 -9.64 34.01 -7.44
CA VAL A 562 -9.44 34.39 -8.84
C VAL A 562 -10.79 34.73 -9.49
N ASP A 563 -10.91 35.97 -9.92
CA ASP A 563 -11.95 36.41 -10.85
C ASP A 563 -11.52 36.03 -12.27
N ASN A 564 -11.99 34.85 -12.70
CA ASN A 564 -11.64 34.28 -14.01
C ASN A 564 -12.22 35.07 -15.18
N ASP A 565 -13.36 35.74 -15.01
CA ASP A 565 -14.01 36.54 -16.06
C ASP A 565 -13.16 37.76 -16.39
N ASN A 566 -12.52 38.36 -15.38
CA ASN A 566 -11.68 39.54 -15.53
C ASN A 566 -10.17 39.25 -15.49
N ASN A 567 -9.75 38.00 -15.24
CA ASN A 567 -8.35 37.60 -15.08
C ASN A 567 -7.62 38.38 -13.97
N ILE A 568 -8.24 38.46 -12.80
CA ILE A 568 -7.69 39.16 -11.62
C ILE A 568 -7.58 38.19 -10.43
N LEU A 569 -6.39 38.11 -9.84
CA LEU A 569 -6.18 37.48 -8.54
C LEU A 569 -6.40 38.52 -7.44
N TYR A 570 -7.23 38.20 -6.46
CA TYR A 570 -7.38 38.92 -5.20
C TYR A 570 -6.77 38.11 -4.06
N ILE A 571 -6.02 38.77 -3.17
CA ILE A 571 -5.30 38.10 -2.08
C ILE A 571 -5.25 39.00 -0.84
N ILE A 572 -5.44 38.43 0.36
CA ILE A 572 -5.04 39.05 1.62
C ILE A 572 -3.75 38.37 2.08
N PRO A 573 -2.61 39.07 2.09
CA PRO A 573 -1.37 38.53 2.62
C PRO A 573 -1.50 38.13 4.10
N PRO A 574 -0.74 37.14 4.59
CA PRO A 574 -0.62 36.85 6.02
C PRO A 574 -0.25 38.10 6.82
N GLU A 575 -0.70 38.17 8.08
CA GLU A 575 -0.51 39.35 8.93
C GLU A 575 0.95 39.81 8.97
N GLY A 576 1.17 41.12 8.82
CA GLY A 576 2.50 41.72 8.84
C GLY A 576 3.23 41.73 7.50
N THR A 577 2.72 41.07 6.46
CA THR A 577 3.32 41.10 5.11
C THR A 577 2.97 42.40 4.37
N LYS A 578 3.96 43.08 3.80
CA LYS A 578 3.75 44.28 2.97
C LYS A 578 3.57 43.90 1.50
N GLY A 579 2.82 44.72 0.76
CA GLY A 579 2.56 44.49 -0.67
C GLY A 579 3.80 44.42 -1.57
N GLU A 580 4.89 45.10 -1.22
CA GLU A 580 6.16 45.10 -1.96
C GLU A 580 7.01 43.83 -1.74
N ASP A 581 6.74 43.12 -0.64
CA ASP A 581 7.42 41.89 -0.24
C ASP A 581 6.70 40.63 -0.74
N LEU A 582 5.58 40.79 -1.46
CA LEU A 582 4.85 39.66 -2.03
C LEU A 582 5.71 38.95 -3.09
N ARG A 583 6.04 37.68 -2.81
CA ARG A 583 6.58 36.72 -3.78
C ARG A 583 5.53 35.65 -3.99
N VAL A 584 4.64 35.93 -4.94
CA VAL A 584 3.53 35.05 -5.24
C VAL A 584 3.89 34.19 -6.43
N GLU A 585 3.69 32.89 -6.33
CA GLU A 585 3.67 32.00 -7.48
C GLU A 585 2.23 31.52 -7.73
N VAL A 586 1.88 31.36 -9.01
CA VAL A 586 0.58 30.84 -9.42
C VAL A 586 0.76 29.64 -10.35
N LYS A 587 -0.11 28.65 -10.23
CA LYS A 587 -0.09 27.49 -11.12
C LYS A 587 -0.39 27.95 -12.55
N GLN A 588 0.40 27.46 -13.51
CA GLN A 588 0.28 27.79 -14.94
C GLN A 588 0.28 26.55 -15.85
N ARG A 589 0.55 25.36 -15.30
CA ARG A 589 0.56 24.08 -16.03
C ARG A 589 -0.21 23.04 -15.21
N GLN A 590 -0.93 22.13 -15.86
CA GLN A 590 -1.59 21.03 -15.15
C GLN A 590 -0.71 19.78 -15.02
N VAL A 591 0.16 19.55 -16.00
CA VAL A 591 1.07 18.41 -16.08
C VAL A 591 2.52 18.91 -16.13
N VAL A 592 3.40 18.26 -15.37
CA VAL A 592 4.84 18.55 -15.31
C VAL A 592 5.68 17.50 -16.02
N ILE A 593 5.19 16.26 -16.12
CA ILE A 593 5.83 15.19 -16.89
C ILE A 593 4.75 14.48 -17.73
N ASP A 594 4.98 14.42 -19.04
CA ASP A 594 4.09 13.76 -20.00
C ASP A 594 4.83 12.62 -20.72
N LEU A 595 4.44 11.40 -20.39
CA LEU A 595 4.94 10.14 -20.92
C LEU A 595 3.92 9.47 -21.84
N THR A 596 2.96 10.22 -22.39
CA THR A 596 1.96 9.68 -23.31
C THR A 596 2.63 8.91 -24.46
N ASP A 597 2.20 7.66 -24.66
CA ASP A 597 2.75 6.70 -25.64
C ASP A 597 4.28 6.45 -25.52
N LYS A 598 4.89 6.69 -24.35
CA LYS A 598 6.30 6.37 -24.09
C LYS A 598 6.45 4.96 -23.53
N LYS A 599 7.66 4.44 -23.67
CA LYS A 599 8.01 3.11 -23.18
C LYS A 599 9.41 3.17 -22.61
N PHE A 600 9.64 2.51 -21.49
CA PHE A 600 10.95 2.38 -20.86
C PHE A 600 11.61 3.75 -20.59
N VAL A 601 10.83 4.73 -20.11
CA VAL A 601 11.32 6.03 -19.67
C VAL A 601 11.21 6.14 -18.15
N GLN A 602 12.27 6.62 -17.50
CA GLN A 602 12.36 6.60 -16.05
C GLN A 602 12.79 7.94 -15.48
N PHE A 603 12.20 8.32 -14.35
CA PHE A 603 12.54 9.51 -13.58
C PHE A 603 12.92 9.10 -12.16
N HIS A 604 14.16 9.40 -11.75
CA HIS A 604 14.67 9.06 -10.41
C HIS A 604 14.99 10.30 -9.59
N ASN A 605 14.45 10.35 -8.36
CA ASN A 605 14.73 11.36 -7.35
C ASN A 605 14.51 12.81 -7.84
N ILE A 606 13.46 13.03 -8.64
CA ILE A 606 13.09 14.35 -9.16
C ILE A 606 11.79 14.78 -8.49
N ASN A 607 11.83 15.89 -7.78
CA ASN A 607 10.65 16.46 -7.12
C ASN A 607 9.73 17.11 -8.16
N THR A 608 8.43 17.16 -7.86
CA THR A 608 7.50 17.99 -8.64
C THR A 608 6.63 18.86 -7.75
N ARG A 609 6.21 20.01 -8.29
CA ARG A 609 5.33 20.94 -7.58
C ARG A 609 4.23 21.46 -8.50
N GLY A 610 2.97 21.34 -8.11
CA GLY A 610 1.86 22.06 -8.75
C GLY A 610 1.17 21.34 -9.92
N GLY A 611 1.68 20.21 -10.39
CA GLY A 611 1.10 19.50 -11.53
C GLY A 611 1.26 17.99 -11.45
N GLY A 612 0.39 17.29 -12.17
CA GLY A 612 0.39 15.84 -12.29
C GLY A 612 1.38 15.29 -13.31
N ILE A 613 1.39 13.96 -13.40
CA ILE A 613 2.19 13.17 -14.32
C ILE A 613 1.21 12.33 -15.14
N THR A 614 1.47 12.17 -16.44
CA THR A 614 0.62 11.34 -17.29
C THR A 614 1.43 10.28 -18.03
N MET A 615 0.96 9.03 -17.97
CA MET A 615 1.38 7.90 -18.80
C MET A 615 0.14 7.41 -19.56
N ALA A 616 -0.37 8.24 -20.47
CA ALA A 616 -1.56 7.93 -21.26
C ALA A 616 -1.24 7.14 -22.55
N GLY A 617 -2.23 6.44 -23.10
CA GLY A 617 -2.06 5.70 -24.35
C GLY A 617 -1.27 4.39 -24.19
N ASP A 618 -0.51 3.99 -25.21
CA ASP A 618 0.23 2.72 -25.24
C ASP A 618 1.57 2.83 -24.51
N THR A 619 1.51 3.01 -23.18
CA THR A 619 2.70 3.07 -22.33
C THR A 619 3.18 1.70 -21.86
N GLU A 620 4.48 1.54 -21.68
CA GLU A 620 5.06 0.28 -21.20
C GLU A 620 6.33 0.50 -20.38
N MET A 621 6.36 0.00 -19.14
CA MET A 621 7.55 0.00 -18.28
C MET A 621 8.14 1.40 -18.04
N ASP A 622 7.29 2.43 -17.98
CA ASP A 622 7.68 3.75 -17.51
C ASP A 622 7.68 3.79 -15.97
N VAL A 623 8.64 4.49 -15.37
CA VAL A 623 8.91 4.44 -13.92
C VAL A 623 9.06 5.85 -13.35
N ILE A 624 8.32 6.14 -12.28
CA ILE A 624 8.60 7.24 -11.36
C ILE A 624 9.14 6.63 -10.06
N ASP A 625 10.38 6.96 -9.72
CA ASP A 625 11.09 6.39 -8.59
C ASP A 625 11.70 7.48 -7.70
N GLY A 626 11.25 7.55 -6.45
CA GLY A 626 11.71 8.56 -5.51
C GLY A 626 11.13 9.95 -5.80
N GLY A 627 11.60 10.93 -5.02
CA GLY A 627 11.15 12.32 -5.13
C GLY A 627 9.92 12.64 -4.27
N THR A 628 9.73 13.94 -4.06
CA THR A 628 8.60 14.53 -3.34
C THR A 628 7.75 15.36 -4.30
N HIS A 629 6.46 15.05 -4.37
CA HIS A 629 5.51 15.61 -5.30
C HIS A 629 4.37 16.25 -4.55
N LYS A 630 4.27 17.58 -4.62
CA LYS A 630 3.30 18.36 -3.83
C LYS A 630 2.37 19.18 -4.71
N TYR A 631 1.14 19.36 -4.26
CA TYR A 631 0.14 20.20 -4.92
C TYR A 631 -0.17 19.69 -6.32
N ILE A 632 -0.42 18.39 -6.44
CA ILE A 632 -0.45 17.66 -7.70
C ILE A 632 -1.63 18.10 -8.56
N CYS A 633 -2.82 18.11 -7.97
CA CYS A 633 -4.07 18.43 -8.62
C CYS A 633 -4.85 19.42 -7.77
N GLN A 634 -5.29 20.52 -8.39
CA GLN A 634 -6.37 21.35 -7.87
C GLN A 634 -7.51 21.24 -8.86
N ILE A 635 -8.62 20.71 -8.36
CA ILE A 635 -9.94 20.71 -8.97
C ILE A 635 -10.90 20.92 -7.79
N ASP A 636 -11.93 21.72 -7.96
CA ASP A 636 -12.88 22.15 -6.93
C ASP A 636 -14.27 22.31 -7.57
N TRP A 637 -15.28 22.51 -6.73
CA TRP A 637 -16.69 22.56 -7.07
C TRP A 637 -17.08 23.89 -7.72
N SER A 638 -16.83 24.07 -9.03
CA SER A 638 -17.15 25.33 -9.75
C SER A 638 -18.49 25.32 -10.51
N ALA A 639 -19.11 26.51 -10.60
CA ALA A 639 -20.32 26.81 -11.38
C ALA A 639 -20.22 26.44 -12.86
N ALA A 640 -19.03 26.63 -13.43
CA ALA A 640 -18.74 26.37 -14.84
C ALA A 640 -18.98 24.89 -15.18
N HIS A 641 -18.94 24.02 -14.17
CA HIS A 641 -19.16 22.59 -14.30
C HIS A 641 -20.58 22.12 -13.94
N ALA A 642 -21.55 23.02 -13.67
CA ALA A 642 -22.93 22.69 -13.26
C ALA A 642 -23.75 21.80 -14.22
N THR A 643 -23.21 21.44 -15.38
CA THR A 643 -23.81 20.49 -16.34
C THR A 643 -23.03 19.16 -16.44
N HIS A 644 -22.12 18.90 -15.50
CA HIS A 644 -21.13 17.82 -15.57
C HIS A 644 -21.10 16.96 -14.30
N ASP A 645 -20.91 15.66 -14.51
CA ASP A 645 -20.74 14.68 -13.45
C ASP A 645 -19.30 14.73 -12.91
N LEU A 646 -19.07 15.50 -11.84
CA LEU A 646 -17.78 15.63 -11.17
C LEU A 646 -17.45 14.46 -10.22
N ARG A 647 -18.34 13.46 -10.13
CA ARG A 647 -18.07 12.23 -9.36
C ARG A 647 -16.84 11.48 -9.90
N TYR A 648 -16.61 11.59 -11.20
CA TYR A 648 -15.47 11.03 -11.94
C TYR A 648 -14.67 12.19 -12.53
N ILE A 649 -13.47 12.40 -11.98
CA ILE A 649 -12.64 13.57 -12.24
C ILE A 649 -11.68 13.32 -13.42
N ASP A 650 -12.04 12.50 -14.41
CA ASP A 650 -11.16 12.29 -15.57
C ASP A 650 -11.98 12.10 -16.85
N ARG A 651 -11.55 12.73 -17.96
CA ARG A 651 -12.10 12.49 -19.31
C ARG A 651 -12.01 11.03 -19.74
N ALA A 652 -11.00 10.29 -19.29
CA ALA A 652 -10.91 8.84 -19.48
C ALA A 652 -12.20 8.12 -19.05
N ASN A 653 -12.89 8.66 -18.04
CA ASN A 653 -14.07 8.07 -17.44
C ASN A 653 -15.42 8.62 -17.92
N ARG A 654 -15.47 9.53 -18.91
CA ARG A 654 -16.73 10.16 -19.33
C ARG A 654 -17.31 9.57 -20.63
N TRP A 655 -18.60 9.24 -20.56
CA TRP A 655 -19.48 8.76 -21.66
C TRP A 655 -19.79 9.79 -22.76
N THR A 656 -19.34 11.04 -22.62
CA THR A 656 -19.65 12.10 -23.58
C THR A 656 -18.37 12.85 -23.84
N ASN A 657 -18.00 13.04 -25.11
CA ASN A 657 -16.96 13.95 -25.62
C ASN A 657 -17.22 15.41 -25.20
N LYS A 658 -17.33 15.69 -23.90
CA LYS A 658 -17.49 17.03 -23.37
C LYS A 658 -16.10 17.57 -23.13
N ALA A 659 -15.73 18.53 -23.98
CA ALA A 659 -14.39 19.04 -24.21
C ALA A 659 -13.74 19.79 -23.02
N ASP A 660 -14.33 19.75 -21.82
CA ASP A 660 -13.99 20.65 -20.71
C ASP A 660 -13.63 19.94 -19.38
N GLY A 661 -13.69 18.60 -19.32
CA GLY A 661 -13.25 17.85 -18.13
C GLY A 661 -11.72 17.92 -17.91
N PRO A 662 -11.22 17.56 -16.72
CA PRO A 662 -9.79 17.33 -16.51
C PRO A 662 -9.26 16.21 -17.42
N GLU A 663 -8.12 16.46 -18.06
CA GLU A 663 -7.42 15.49 -18.90
C GLU A 663 -6.68 14.44 -18.07
N MET A 664 -6.26 13.35 -18.72
CA MET A 664 -5.42 12.31 -18.10
C MET A 664 -4.14 12.92 -17.53
N GLY A 665 -3.96 12.83 -16.21
CA GLY A 665 -2.84 13.42 -15.48
C GLY A 665 -3.12 14.81 -14.88
N GLU A 666 -4.29 15.40 -15.12
CA GLU A 666 -4.73 16.62 -14.40
C GLU A 666 -5.38 16.29 -13.05
N ALA A 667 -5.87 15.05 -12.88
CA ALA A 667 -6.60 14.55 -11.70
C ALA A 667 -5.78 13.59 -10.82
N GLY A 668 -4.46 13.82 -10.76
CA GLY A 668 -3.49 12.96 -10.08
C GLY A 668 -2.41 12.46 -11.02
N PHE A 669 -1.58 11.54 -10.55
CA PHE A 669 -0.63 10.83 -11.41
C PHE A 669 -1.35 9.73 -12.16
N PHE A 670 -1.49 9.87 -13.47
CA PHE A 670 -2.25 8.95 -14.30
C PHE A 670 -1.34 7.91 -14.96
N ALA A 671 -1.72 6.64 -14.88
CA ALA A 671 -1.08 5.55 -15.58
C ALA A 671 -2.05 4.62 -16.30
N HIS A 672 -1.90 4.56 -17.62
CA HIS A 672 -2.51 3.57 -18.50
C HIS A 672 -1.42 2.60 -19.03
N GLY A 673 -1.69 1.89 -20.12
CA GLY A 673 -0.73 0.98 -20.75
C GLY A 673 -0.46 -0.25 -19.88
N LYS A 674 0.79 -0.73 -19.83
CA LYS A 674 1.16 -1.93 -19.06
C LYS A 674 2.48 -1.83 -18.31
N ASN A 675 2.58 -2.48 -17.15
CA ASN A 675 3.81 -2.62 -16.37
C ASN A 675 4.48 -1.30 -15.92
N ASN A 676 3.72 -0.20 -15.86
CA ASN A 676 4.24 1.07 -15.35
C ASN A 676 4.36 1.05 -13.82
N ALA A 677 5.32 1.80 -13.27
CA ALA A 677 5.64 1.75 -11.85
C ALA A 677 5.73 3.13 -11.19
N PHE A 678 5.21 3.21 -9.95
CA PHE A 678 5.44 4.30 -9.00
C PHE A 678 6.07 3.71 -7.75
N VAL A 679 7.32 4.07 -7.48
CA VAL A 679 8.09 3.48 -6.39
C VAL A 679 8.77 4.55 -5.53
N ASN A 680 8.90 4.30 -4.23
CA ASN A 680 9.68 5.13 -3.29
C ASN A 680 9.26 6.62 -3.23
N THR A 681 8.04 6.96 -3.64
CA THR A 681 7.64 8.35 -3.88
C THR A 681 6.87 8.95 -2.68
N HIS A 682 7.07 10.23 -2.38
CA HIS A 682 6.17 11.00 -1.50
C HIS A 682 5.21 11.87 -2.32
N ILE A 683 3.91 11.61 -2.21
CA ILE A 683 2.84 12.26 -2.97
C ILE A 683 1.92 12.97 -1.98
N ALA A 684 1.77 14.29 -2.10
CA ALA A 684 0.97 15.07 -1.17
C ALA A 684 0.09 16.12 -1.84
N TYR A 685 -1.07 16.37 -1.24
CA TYR A 685 -2.01 17.43 -1.61
C TYR A 685 -2.52 17.30 -3.04
N SER A 686 -3.50 16.42 -3.21
CA SER A 686 -4.22 16.24 -4.47
C SER A 686 -5.72 16.31 -4.24
N ALA A 687 -6.43 17.20 -4.95
CA ALA A 687 -7.88 17.30 -4.85
C ALA A 687 -8.58 16.02 -5.31
N ALA A 688 -7.99 15.34 -6.29
CA ALA A 688 -8.42 14.08 -6.86
C ALA A 688 -7.45 12.95 -6.45
N ALA A 689 -7.17 11.97 -7.31
CA ALA A 689 -6.30 10.86 -6.92
C ALA A 689 -4.86 11.31 -6.63
N GLY A 690 -4.15 10.59 -5.76
CA GLY A 690 -2.69 10.65 -5.74
C GLY A 690 -2.14 9.92 -6.97
N ILE A 691 -2.52 8.64 -7.09
CA ILE A 691 -2.24 7.79 -8.26
C ILE A 691 -3.56 7.27 -8.82
N TYR A 692 -3.73 7.39 -10.13
CA TYR A 692 -4.87 6.92 -10.91
C TYR A 692 -4.40 5.90 -11.94
N MET A 693 -4.72 4.63 -11.75
CA MET A 693 -4.25 3.54 -12.59
C MET A 693 -5.40 2.84 -13.29
N THR A 694 -5.28 2.73 -14.61
CA THR A 694 -6.31 2.14 -15.45
C THR A 694 -5.81 1.12 -16.46
N GLY A 695 -4.49 0.93 -16.53
CA GLY A 695 -3.86 -0.01 -17.45
C GLY A 695 -3.86 -1.45 -16.93
N LEU A 696 -2.79 -2.17 -17.30
CA LEU A 696 -2.53 -3.55 -16.93
C LEU A 696 -1.25 -3.65 -16.11
N TYR A 697 -1.24 -4.52 -15.10
CA TYR A 697 -0.01 -5.00 -14.48
C TYR A 697 0.91 -3.93 -13.87
N GLY A 698 0.37 -2.73 -13.61
CA GLY A 698 1.10 -1.64 -12.97
C GLY A 698 1.51 -1.96 -11.53
N TYR A 699 2.53 -1.25 -11.07
CA TYR A 699 3.25 -1.56 -9.82
C TYR A 699 3.35 -0.30 -8.93
N ILE A 700 2.90 -0.40 -7.69
CA ILE A 700 2.91 0.71 -6.73
C ILE A 700 3.55 0.23 -5.42
N GLU A 701 4.80 0.62 -5.17
CA GLU A 701 5.58 0.12 -4.04
C GLU A 701 6.18 1.24 -3.19
N ASN A 702 6.13 1.09 -1.86
CA ASN A 702 6.88 1.93 -0.93
C ASN A 702 6.62 3.44 -1.07
N ASN A 703 5.39 3.83 -1.42
CA ASN A 703 5.01 5.23 -1.54
C ASN A 703 4.40 5.74 -0.24
N PHE A 704 4.67 7.01 0.09
CA PHE A 704 3.94 7.76 1.10
C PHE A 704 2.96 8.70 0.40
N ILE A 705 1.66 8.48 0.58
CA ILE A 705 0.61 9.31 -0.04
C ILE A 705 -0.24 9.92 1.05
N GLU A 706 -0.28 11.24 1.11
CA GLU A 706 -1.04 11.97 2.12
C GLU A 706 -1.92 13.07 1.53
N SER A 707 -3.08 13.29 2.16
CA SER A 707 -3.99 14.38 1.78
C SER A 707 -4.32 14.34 0.27
N ALA A 708 -4.57 13.15 -0.25
CA ALA A 708 -5.06 12.94 -1.61
C ALA A 708 -6.57 12.69 -1.58
N SER A 709 -7.28 13.03 -2.65
CA SER A 709 -8.74 13.02 -2.74
C SER A 709 -9.40 13.89 -1.67
N TYR A 710 -8.79 15.03 -1.30
CA TYR A 710 -9.38 15.91 -0.28
C TYR A 710 -10.70 16.54 -0.73
N MET A 711 -11.02 16.53 -2.03
CA MET A 711 -12.30 17.03 -2.54
C MET A 711 -13.48 16.11 -2.17
N GLY A 712 -13.25 14.84 -1.83
CA GLY A 712 -14.31 13.92 -1.41
C GLY A 712 -15.17 13.37 -2.55
N THR A 713 -14.51 12.91 -3.61
CA THR A 713 -15.14 12.29 -4.80
C THR A 713 -14.88 10.79 -4.87
N TYR A 714 -15.25 10.11 -5.96
CA TYR A 714 -15.00 8.66 -6.09
C TYR A 714 -13.54 8.25 -6.12
N PRO A 715 -12.64 8.93 -6.86
CA PRO A 715 -11.23 8.59 -6.85
C PRO A 715 -10.67 8.63 -5.42
N GLY A 716 -9.94 7.60 -5.03
CA GLY A 716 -9.21 7.55 -3.76
C GLY A 716 -7.76 8.04 -3.89
N ALA A 717 -6.99 7.98 -2.80
CA ALA A 717 -5.56 8.31 -2.82
C ALA A 717 -4.79 7.44 -3.85
N ILE A 718 -5.12 6.15 -3.89
CA ILE A 718 -4.81 5.23 -5.00
C ILE A 718 -6.13 4.78 -5.60
N THR A 719 -6.29 4.99 -6.90
CA THR A 719 -7.47 4.57 -7.67
C THR A 719 -7.07 3.53 -8.70
N LEU A 720 -7.72 2.36 -8.64
CA LEU A 720 -7.59 1.27 -9.59
C LEU A 720 -8.94 1.08 -10.29
N GLU A 721 -9.02 1.34 -11.59
CA GLU A 721 -10.31 1.35 -12.31
C GLU A 721 -10.18 0.85 -13.75
N GLY A 722 -11.24 0.23 -14.30
CA GLY A 722 -11.32 -0.12 -15.72
C GLY A 722 -11.95 1.02 -16.56
N VAL A 723 -11.36 1.33 -17.72
CA VAL A 723 -11.69 2.57 -18.49
C VAL A 723 -12.99 2.49 -19.30
N LYS A 724 -13.31 1.33 -19.89
CA LYS A 724 -14.37 1.23 -20.92
C LYS A 724 -15.36 0.09 -20.70
N TRP A 725 -16.65 0.42 -20.82
CA TRP A 725 -17.76 -0.55 -20.75
C TRP A 725 -18.11 -1.16 -22.10
N ASP A 726 -17.93 -0.42 -23.20
CA ASP A 726 -18.26 -0.85 -24.56
C ASP A 726 -17.24 -1.85 -25.15
N GLU A 727 -16.12 -2.05 -24.45
CA GLU A 727 -15.13 -3.08 -24.72
C GLU A 727 -15.03 -4.07 -23.53
N PRO A 728 -16.08 -4.86 -23.24
CA PRO A 728 -16.11 -5.75 -22.05
C PRO A 728 -15.08 -6.90 -22.09
N THR A 729 -14.31 -7.01 -23.18
CA THR A 729 -13.21 -7.97 -23.36
C THR A 729 -11.83 -7.33 -23.19
N ALA A 730 -11.75 -6.00 -23.05
CA ALA A 730 -10.50 -5.32 -22.76
C ALA A 730 -10.00 -5.73 -21.38
N LYS A 731 -8.68 -5.94 -21.28
CA LYS A 731 -8.04 -6.41 -20.05
C LYS A 731 -7.59 -5.19 -19.25
N TYR A 732 -7.93 -5.21 -17.97
CA TYR A 732 -7.52 -4.20 -16.98
C TYR A 732 -7.18 -4.91 -15.66
N GLY A 733 -6.36 -4.29 -14.82
CA GLY A 733 -5.99 -4.86 -13.52
C GLY A 733 -4.69 -5.66 -13.54
N GLY A 734 -4.56 -6.62 -12.63
CA GLY A 734 -3.30 -7.34 -12.40
C GLY A 734 -2.25 -6.50 -11.65
N HIS A 735 -2.70 -5.42 -11.01
CA HIS A 735 -1.83 -4.48 -10.32
C HIS A 735 -1.28 -5.08 -9.02
N THR A 736 -0.08 -4.67 -8.64
CA THR A 736 0.45 -4.92 -7.30
C THR A 736 0.67 -3.59 -6.58
N VAL A 737 0.06 -3.47 -5.40
CA VAL A 737 0.12 -2.31 -4.51
C VAL A 737 0.64 -2.78 -3.16
N VAL A 738 1.94 -2.59 -2.93
CA VAL A 738 2.64 -3.19 -1.79
C VAL A 738 3.41 -2.17 -0.95
N ALA A 739 3.39 -2.31 0.37
CA ALA A 739 4.22 -1.51 1.28
C ALA A 739 3.99 0.01 1.21
N ASN A 740 2.79 0.49 0.86
CA ASN A 740 2.50 1.93 0.81
C ASN A 740 1.93 2.46 2.13
N THR A 741 2.26 3.69 2.49
CA THR A 741 1.60 4.43 3.58
C THR A 741 0.60 5.43 3.00
N LEU A 742 -0.69 5.28 3.32
CA LEU A 742 -1.77 6.15 2.88
C LEU A 742 -2.40 6.86 4.08
N VAL A 743 -2.42 8.19 4.07
CA VAL A 743 -2.92 9.01 5.19
C VAL A 743 -3.86 10.08 4.70
N GLY A 744 -5.12 10.06 5.14
CA GLY A 744 -6.06 11.14 4.84
C GLY A 744 -6.58 11.08 3.41
N SER A 745 -7.85 10.73 3.26
CA SER A 745 -8.57 10.82 1.99
C SER A 745 -10.01 11.24 2.23
N GLY A 746 -10.53 12.13 1.38
CA GLY A 746 -11.91 12.59 1.48
C GLY A 746 -12.92 11.44 1.36
N ARG A 747 -12.61 10.43 0.54
CA ARG A 747 -13.34 9.17 0.41
C ARG A 747 -12.40 7.99 0.70
N ALA A 748 -12.25 7.01 -0.18
CA ALA A 748 -11.36 5.87 0.10
C ALA A 748 -9.87 6.25 -0.03
N ASN A 749 -8.99 5.66 0.77
CA ASN A 749 -7.56 5.73 0.49
C ASN A 749 -7.22 4.83 -0.69
N LEU A 750 -7.71 3.59 -0.67
CA LEU A 750 -7.54 2.63 -1.76
C LEU A 750 -8.91 2.30 -2.35
N TYR A 751 -9.10 2.67 -3.61
CA TYR A 751 -10.36 2.54 -4.33
C TYR A 751 -10.19 1.59 -5.52
N LEU A 752 -10.99 0.51 -5.56
CA LEU A 752 -10.98 -0.47 -6.64
C LEU A 752 -12.39 -0.68 -7.18
N SER A 753 -12.70 -0.16 -8.36
CA SER A 753 -14.07 -0.17 -8.88
C SER A 753 -14.13 -0.31 -10.40
N ARG A 754 -15.31 -0.68 -10.92
CA ARG A 754 -15.66 -0.42 -12.31
C ARG A 754 -15.88 1.08 -12.54
N ASN A 755 -15.77 1.51 -13.80
CA ASN A 755 -16.30 2.81 -14.22
C ASN A 755 -17.81 2.88 -13.97
N GLN A 756 -18.21 3.74 -13.03
CA GLN A 756 -19.60 3.90 -12.60
C GLN A 756 -20.41 4.87 -13.46
N ALA A 757 -19.80 5.59 -14.42
CA ALA A 757 -20.53 6.38 -15.41
C ALA A 757 -21.29 5.50 -16.43
N ALA A 758 -21.03 4.20 -16.45
CA ALA A 758 -21.76 3.19 -17.21
C ALA A 758 -23.16 2.93 -16.60
N LYS A 759 -24.09 3.88 -16.78
CA LYS A 759 -25.51 3.69 -16.41
C LYS A 759 -26.19 2.76 -17.41
N GLY A 760 -26.20 1.47 -17.11
CA GLY A 760 -27.03 0.50 -17.81
C GLY A 760 -26.55 -0.92 -17.57
N SER A 761 -27.44 -1.73 -16.99
CA SER A 761 -27.37 -3.19 -16.78
C SER A 761 -26.52 -3.72 -15.61
N ASP A 762 -27.05 -4.77 -14.99
CA ASP A 762 -26.50 -5.65 -13.94
C ASP A 762 -25.18 -6.38 -14.31
N MET A 763 -24.39 -5.83 -15.23
CA MET A 763 -23.21 -6.50 -15.77
C MET A 763 -21.94 -6.07 -15.00
N MET A 764 -21.05 -7.01 -14.71
CA MET A 764 -19.80 -6.81 -13.98
C MET A 764 -18.62 -6.70 -14.96
N LEU A 765 -17.65 -5.82 -14.69
CA LEU A 765 -16.43 -5.77 -15.52
C LEU A 765 -15.46 -6.88 -15.05
N PRO A 766 -14.95 -7.71 -15.97
CA PRO A 766 -13.87 -8.61 -15.66
C PRO A 766 -12.58 -7.80 -15.44
N TYR A 767 -11.91 -8.06 -14.32
CA TYR A 767 -10.71 -7.35 -13.91
C TYR A 767 -9.68 -8.39 -13.47
N ILE A 768 -8.46 -8.29 -13.94
CA ILE A 768 -7.40 -9.24 -13.59
C ILE A 768 -7.08 -9.06 -12.09
N GLY A 769 -7.00 -10.17 -11.36
CA GLY A 769 -6.80 -10.17 -9.91
C GLY A 769 -5.56 -9.37 -9.50
N CYS A 770 -5.74 -8.46 -8.54
CA CYS A 770 -4.68 -7.59 -8.02
C CYS A 770 -4.08 -8.14 -6.72
N ASP A 771 -2.93 -7.63 -6.33
CA ASP A 771 -2.30 -7.90 -5.03
C ASP A 771 -2.14 -6.60 -4.24
N LEU A 772 -2.80 -6.52 -3.10
CA LEU A 772 -2.88 -5.33 -2.25
C LEU A 772 -2.37 -5.70 -0.85
N SER A 773 -1.07 -5.54 -0.61
CA SER A 773 -0.41 -6.14 0.56
C SER A 773 0.54 -5.23 1.32
N PHE A 774 0.69 -5.49 2.63
CA PHE A 774 1.62 -4.75 3.49
C PHE A 774 1.45 -3.22 3.50
N ASN A 775 0.27 -2.70 3.18
CA ASN A 775 0.00 -1.27 3.21
C ASN A 775 -0.40 -0.81 4.61
N ARG A 776 0.03 0.39 4.98
CA ARG A 776 -0.44 1.12 6.16
C ARG A 776 -1.46 2.15 5.70
N ILE A 777 -2.71 1.99 6.11
CA ILE A 777 -3.81 2.83 5.62
C ILE A 777 -4.52 3.46 6.81
N ARG A 778 -4.67 4.79 6.80
CA ARG A 778 -5.45 5.47 7.83
C ARG A 778 -6.18 6.70 7.33
N MET A 779 -7.21 7.07 8.07
CA MET A 779 -7.98 8.31 7.89
C MET A 779 -8.61 8.38 6.50
N GLY A 780 -9.20 7.28 6.05
CA GLY A 780 -10.12 7.30 4.91
C GLY A 780 -11.46 7.90 5.31
N ALA A 781 -12.20 8.44 4.36
CA ALA A 781 -13.52 9.02 4.54
C ALA A 781 -13.51 10.26 5.45
N THR A 782 -12.61 11.21 5.20
CA THR A 782 -12.53 12.47 5.97
C THR A 782 -13.62 13.47 5.62
N VAL A 783 -14.36 13.26 4.52
CA VAL A 783 -15.51 14.11 4.16
C VAL A 783 -16.72 13.31 3.68
N SER A 784 -16.54 12.14 3.06
CA SER A 784 -17.60 11.28 2.51
C SER A 784 -18.18 10.26 3.48
N ARG A 785 -19.35 9.73 3.15
CA ARG A 785 -20.05 8.64 3.85
C ARG A 785 -20.32 7.47 2.89
N ASP A 786 -20.64 6.29 3.44
CA ASP A 786 -20.90 5.06 2.66
C ASP A 786 -19.67 4.62 1.85
N THR A 787 -18.57 4.41 2.59
CA THR A 787 -17.26 4.08 2.04
C THR A 787 -16.39 3.39 3.10
N GLY A 788 -15.16 3.02 2.74
CA GLY A 788 -14.13 2.69 3.72
C GLY A 788 -12.76 3.21 3.34
N SER A 789 -11.78 3.03 4.23
CA SER A 789 -10.37 3.32 3.92
C SER A 789 -9.88 2.48 2.74
N PHE A 790 -10.32 1.23 2.67
CA PHE A 790 -10.41 0.45 1.44
C PHE A 790 -11.87 0.37 0.98
N TYR A 791 -12.12 0.59 -0.31
CA TYR A 791 -13.45 0.42 -0.90
C TYR A 791 -13.39 -0.30 -2.25
N SER A 792 -14.23 -1.33 -2.42
CA SER A 792 -14.41 -2.01 -3.71
C SER A 792 -15.86 -2.11 -4.16
N PHE A 793 -16.13 -1.97 -5.46
CA PHE A 793 -17.49 -2.04 -6.01
C PHE A 793 -17.54 -2.49 -7.49
N GLY A 794 -18.53 -3.30 -7.85
CA GLY A 794 -18.88 -3.50 -9.27
C GLY A 794 -17.91 -4.31 -10.12
N LEU A 795 -16.98 -5.06 -9.53
CA LEU A 795 -15.92 -5.79 -10.22
C LEU A 795 -15.96 -7.29 -9.96
N THR A 796 -15.74 -8.05 -11.03
CA THR A 796 -15.30 -9.45 -10.98
C THR A 796 -13.78 -9.41 -11.00
N ALA A 797 -13.17 -9.29 -9.82
CA ALA A 797 -11.76 -8.93 -9.67
C ALA A 797 -10.84 -10.16 -9.69
N GLY A 798 -11.05 -11.01 -10.68
CA GLY A 798 -10.37 -12.28 -10.81
C GLY A 798 -11.19 -13.34 -11.53
N ASN A 799 -10.86 -14.59 -11.27
CA ASN A 799 -11.59 -15.79 -11.65
C ASN A 799 -11.34 -16.90 -10.60
N ASP A 800 -11.95 -18.07 -10.75
CA ASP A 800 -11.78 -19.22 -9.84
C ASP A 800 -10.32 -19.65 -9.57
N LEU A 801 -9.33 -19.18 -10.35
CA LEU A 801 -7.91 -19.47 -10.14
C LEU A 801 -7.18 -18.31 -9.45
N VAL A 802 -7.49 -17.06 -9.82
CA VAL A 802 -6.78 -15.86 -9.37
C VAL A 802 -7.79 -14.84 -8.89
N HIS A 803 -7.82 -14.62 -7.57
CA HIS A 803 -8.63 -13.57 -6.94
C HIS A 803 -7.77 -12.33 -6.72
N THR A 804 -8.43 -11.19 -6.54
CA THR A 804 -7.76 -10.03 -5.94
C THR A 804 -7.49 -10.32 -4.48
N ARG A 805 -6.23 -10.20 -4.06
CA ARG A 805 -5.79 -10.47 -2.69
C ARG A 805 -5.61 -9.15 -1.95
N LEU A 806 -6.28 -9.00 -0.80
CA LEU A 806 -6.13 -7.89 0.12
C LEU A 806 -5.62 -8.44 1.45
N HIS A 807 -4.30 -8.37 1.69
CA HIS A 807 -3.72 -9.07 2.84
C HIS A 807 -2.57 -8.39 3.54
N HIS A 808 -2.37 -8.73 4.81
CA HIS A 808 -1.25 -8.22 5.60
C HIS A 808 -1.21 -6.68 5.65
N ASN A 809 -2.36 -6.01 5.53
CA ASN A 809 -2.43 -4.56 5.68
C ASN A 809 -2.73 -4.21 7.13
N VAL A 810 -2.29 -3.03 7.57
CA VAL A 810 -2.74 -2.42 8.82
C VAL A 810 -3.60 -1.23 8.48
N VAL A 811 -4.88 -1.30 8.81
CA VAL A 811 -5.87 -0.26 8.51
C VAL A 811 -6.47 0.24 9.81
N TYR A 812 -6.46 1.56 10.03
CA TYR A 812 -6.97 2.13 11.28
C TYR A 812 -7.41 3.59 11.14
N ASP A 813 -8.25 4.04 12.05
CA ASP A 813 -8.85 5.38 12.10
C ASP A 813 -9.66 5.73 10.85
N ILE A 814 -10.98 5.78 10.96
CA ILE A 814 -11.82 6.39 9.93
C ILE A 814 -11.94 7.92 10.14
N GLY A 815 -12.02 8.68 9.04
CA GLY A 815 -11.77 10.12 8.99
C GLY A 815 -12.88 11.02 9.53
N THR A 816 -14.15 10.60 9.50
CA THR A 816 -15.29 11.36 10.05
C THR A 816 -16.07 10.55 11.05
N SER A 817 -16.59 11.22 12.09
CA SER A 817 -17.50 10.61 13.04
C SER A 817 -18.85 10.28 12.38
N THR A 818 -19.45 9.19 12.85
CA THR A 818 -20.59 8.55 12.21
C THR A 818 -21.87 8.64 13.05
N GLU A 819 -21.95 9.55 14.03
CA GLU A 819 -23.09 9.62 14.96
C GLU A 819 -24.46 9.75 14.27
N ASN A 820 -24.52 10.08 12.97
CA ASN A 820 -25.72 10.00 12.11
C ASN A 820 -25.48 9.49 10.66
N SER A 821 -24.32 8.89 10.33
CA SER A 821 -23.92 8.62 8.92
C SER A 821 -24.25 7.21 8.40
N SER A 822 -24.14 7.02 7.08
CA SER A 822 -24.19 5.71 6.38
C SER A 822 -22.93 4.87 6.69
N ILE A 823 -22.80 3.66 6.13
CA ILE A 823 -21.77 2.67 6.49
C ILE A 823 -20.37 3.24 6.24
N ASN A 824 -19.62 3.54 7.30
CA ASN A 824 -18.19 3.87 7.21
C ASN A 824 -17.41 2.80 7.99
N THR A 825 -16.56 2.05 7.28
CA THR A 825 -15.78 0.94 7.86
C THR A 825 -14.33 0.99 7.35
N LEU A 826 -13.42 0.22 7.94
CA LEU A 826 -12.01 0.26 7.53
C LEU A 826 -11.83 -0.46 6.19
N LEU A 827 -12.41 -1.65 6.05
CA LEU A 827 -12.45 -2.39 4.78
C LEU A 827 -13.90 -2.54 4.32
N TYR A 828 -14.24 -1.99 3.15
CA TYR A 828 -15.60 -2.11 2.62
C TYR A 828 -15.63 -2.74 1.22
N HIS A 829 -16.19 -3.95 1.13
CA HIS A 829 -16.61 -4.52 -0.16
C HIS A 829 -18.11 -4.25 -0.36
N ASP A 830 -18.43 -3.30 -1.22
CA ASP A 830 -19.80 -2.94 -1.57
C ASP A 830 -20.36 -3.93 -2.62
N GLY A 831 -21.60 -3.72 -3.05
CA GLY A 831 -22.32 -4.61 -3.95
C GLY A 831 -21.55 -4.93 -5.23
N TYR A 832 -21.70 -6.18 -5.68
CA TYR A 832 -20.98 -6.73 -6.84
C TYR A 832 -19.44 -6.71 -6.69
N ALA A 833 -18.90 -6.98 -5.51
CA ALA A 833 -17.50 -7.33 -5.31
C ALA A 833 -17.34 -8.86 -5.31
N ASN A 834 -16.79 -9.42 -6.39
CA ASN A 834 -16.59 -10.86 -6.57
C ASN A 834 -15.11 -11.21 -6.79
N PHE A 835 -14.70 -12.37 -6.28
CA PHE A 835 -13.33 -12.92 -6.34
C PHE A 835 -12.31 -12.07 -5.59
N TYR A 836 -12.60 -11.81 -4.32
CA TYR A 836 -11.69 -11.17 -3.38
C TYR A 836 -11.27 -12.13 -2.26
N ASP A 837 -9.97 -12.20 -2.00
CA ASP A 837 -9.36 -12.90 -0.87
C ASP A 837 -8.88 -11.84 0.14
N THR A 838 -9.65 -11.60 1.19
CA THR A 838 -9.35 -10.57 2.20
C THR A 838 -8.89 -11.23 3.49
N TYR A 839 -7.58 -11.25 3.75
CA TYR A 839 -7.03 -12.06 4.85
C TYR A 839 -5.81 -11.48 5.56
N SER A 840 -5.57 -11.94 6.80
CA SER A 840 -4.40 -11.54 7.60
C SER A 840 -4.22 -10.01 7.74
N ASN A 841 -5.29 -9.22 7.68
CA ASN A 841 -5.23 -7.77 7.92
C ASN A 841 -5.42 -7.45 9.42
N VAL A 842 -4.82 -6.36 9.90
CA VAL A 842 -5.00 -5.83 11.25
C VAL A 842 -5.83 -4.55 11.19
N LEU A 843 -6.95 -4.54 11.92
CA LEU A 843 -7.97 -3.49 11.90
C LEU A 843 -8.22 -2.93 13.31
N PHE A 844 -8.13 -1.62 13.50
CA PHE A 844 -8.35 -1.00 14.82
C PHE A 844 -8.65 0.51 14.75
N GLU A 845 -9.01 1.10 15.88
CA GLU A 845 -9.22 2.55 16.04
C GLU A 845 -8.33 3.09 17.15
N THR A 846 -7.89 4.33 17.04
CA THR A 846 -7.16 5.04 18.11
C THR A 846 -8.08 5.90 18.96
N VAL A 847 -9.23 6.30 18.41
CA VAL A 847 -10.24 7.11 19.09
C VAL A 847 -11.58 6.38 19.10
N LYS A 848 -12.27 6.41 20.23
CA LYS A 848 -13.58 5.76 20.38
C LYS A 848 -14.65 6.53 19.61
N GLY A 849 -15.57 5.80 18.96
CA GLY A 849 -16.82 6.35 18.41
C GLY A 849 -16.77 6.77 16.94
N TYR A 850 -15.67 6.48 16.23
CA TYR A 850 -15.52 6.83 14.81
C TYR A 850 -15.94 5.71 13.85
N VAL A 851 -15.84 4.43 14.23
CA VAL A 851 -16.45 3.32 13.49
C VAL A 851 -17.84 3.01 14.04
N TYR A 852 -18.84 3.00 13.16
CA TYR A 852 -20.23 2.66 13.48
C TYR A 852 -20.66 1.37 12.79
N ASN A 853 -21.09 0.38 13.58
CA ASN A 853 -22.42 -0.24 13.58
C ASN A 853 -22.35 -1.61 14.30
N ASP A 854 -23.39 -1.98 15.03
CA ASP A 854 -23.58 -3.33 15.61
C ASP A 854 -23.82 -4.41 14.53
N VAL A 855 -23.95 -4.01 13.25
CA VAL A 855 -24.27 -4.88 12.09
C VAL A 855 -23.05 -5.20 11.20
N PHE A 856 -22.09 -4.28 11.07
CA PHE A 856 -20.87 -4.47 10.28
C PHE A 856 -19.63 -4.22 11.13
N SER A 857 -18.74 -5.21 11.22
CA SER A 857 -17.43 -5.08 11.86
C SER A 857 -16.52 -4.09 11.11
N TYR A 858 -15.27 -3.93 11.57
CA TYR A 858 -14.21 -3.21 10.82
C TYR A 858 -14.00 -3.69 9.38
N LEU A 859 -14.56 -4.85 9.04
CA LEU A 859 -14.71 -5.37 7.69
C LEU A 859 -16.21 -5.46 7.35
N GLY A 860 -16.66 -4.62 6.42
CA GLY A 860 -18.02 -4.62 5.87
C GLY A 860 -18.07 -5.32 4.51
N VAL A 861 -19.07 -6.18 4.31
CA VAL A 861 -19.43 -6.73 3.00
C VAL A 861 -20.92 -6.63 2.83
N SER A 862 -21.37 -5.92 1.79
CA SER A 862 -22.78 -5.81 1.46
C SER A 862 -23.39 -7.19 1.18
N ASP A 863 -24.64 -7.43 1.61
CA ASP A 863 -25.37 -8.68 1.33
C ASP A 863 -25.75 -8.83 -0.17
N TYR A 864 -25.42 -7.83 -0.99
CA TYR A 864 -25.87 -7.74 -2.37
C TYR A 864 -24.87 -8.32 -3.39
N LYS A 865 -25.06 -9.60 -3.73
CA LYS A 865 -24.39 -10.29 -4.87
C LYS A 865 -22.85 -10.24 -4.83
N ASN A 866 -22.27 -10.57 -3.68
CA ASN A 866 -20.83 -10.56 -3.41
C ASN A 866 -20.25 -11.96 -3.23
N TYR A 867 -18.97 -12.12 -3.59
CA TYR A 867 -18.14 -13.30 -3.36
C TYR A 867 -16.77 -12.84 -2.86
N VAL A 868 -16.65 -12.79 -1.53
CA VAL A 868 -15.48 -12.32 -0.80
C VAL A 868 -15.13 -13.34 0.27
N GLU A 869 -13.98 -13.99 0.13
CA GLU A 869 -13.42 -14.90 1.11
C GLU A 869 -12.67 -14.11 2.19
N LYS A 870 -12.78 -14.53 3.46
CA LYS A 870 -12.20 -13.82 4.60
C LYS A 870 -11.65 -14.79 5.63
N TRP A 871 -10.37 -14.67 5.98
CA TRP A 871 -9.76 -15.48 7.03
C TRP A 871 -8.59 -14.74 7.69
N GLY A 872 -8.19 -15.13 8.90
CA GLY A 872 -6.99 -14.58 9.56
C GLY A 872 -7.01 -13.07 9.89
N ASN A 873 -8.02 -12.30 9.50
CA ASN A 873 -8.12 -10.87 9.84
C ASN A 873 -8.34 -10.68 11.33
N VAL A 874 -7.60 -9.74 11.92
CA VAL A 874 -7.68 -9.41 13.34
C VAL A 874 -8.29 -8.03 13.52
N SER A 875 -9.33 -7.95 14.33
CA SER A 875 -9.94 -6.69 14.78
C SER A 875 -9.49 -6.41 16.21
N ALA A 876 -8.47 -5.57 16.39
CA ALA A 876 -7.87 -5.30 17.70
C ALA A 876 -8.73 -4.32 18.56
N GLY A 877 -9.77 -3.72 17.97
CA GLY A 877 -10.67 -2.83 18.69
C GLY A 877 -10.05 -1.44 18.89
N LEU A 878 -10.07 -0.93 20.12
CA LEU A 878 -9.49 0.37 20.46
C LEU A 878 -8.03 0.22 20.91
N VAL A 879 -7.11 0.85 20.20
CA VAL A 879 -5.67 0.86 20.46
C VAL A 879 -5.19 2.32 20.54
N PRO A 880 -5.31 2.99 21.71
CA PRO A 880 -5.09 4.44 21.82
C PRO A 880 -3.67 4.91 21.48
N ARG A 881 -2.67 4.02 21.55
CA ARG A 881 -1.27 4.31 21.19
C ARG A 881 -0.98 4.10 19.70
N GLY A 882 -2.02 3.94 18.86
CA GLY A 882 -1.82 3.59 17.46
C GLY A 882 -1.15 2.22 17.30
N MET A 883 -0.37 2.06 16.22
CA MET A 883 0.37 0.83 15.99
C MET A 883 1.32 0.45 17.13
N GLU A 884 1.81 1.41 17.92
CA GLU A 884 2.67 1.13 19.08
C GLU A 884 1.94 0.39 20.22
N GLY A 885 0.61 0.46 20.23
CA GLY A 885 -0.20 -0.27 21.20
C GLY A 885 -0.44 -1.73 20.81
N LEU A 886 -0.14 -2.14 19.58
CA LEU A 886 -0.33 -3.50 19.11
C LEU A 886 0.71 -4.42 19.74
N THR A 887 0.25 -5.59 20.16
CA THR A 887 1.08 -6.68 20.67
C THR A 887 0.98 -7.88 19.74
N VAL A 888 1.80 -8.92 19.93
CA VAL A 888 1.83 -10.11 19.04
C VAL A 888 0.46 -10.76 18.85
N LYS A 889 -0.42 -10.69 19.86
CA LYS A 889 -1.79 -11.23 19.83
C LYS A 889 -2.72 -10.49 18.87
N ASP A 890 -2.37 -9.24 18.53
CA ASP A 890 -3.17 -8.35 17.70
C ASP A 890 -2.82 -8.52 16.21
N TYR A 891 -1.91 -9.46 15.91
CA TYR A 891 -1.53 -9.84 14.56
C TYR A 891 -1.97 -11.29 14.25
N PRO A 892 -2.28 -11.58 12.98
CA PRO A 892 -2.55 -12.94 12.50
C PRO A 892 -1.45 -13.92 12.94
N PHE A 893 -1.87 -15.11 13.34
CA PHE A 893 -0.97 -16.20 13.78
C PHE A 893 -0.05 -15.85 14.96
N GLY A 894 -0.33 -14.77 15.70
CA GLY A 894 0.54 -14.34 16.79
C GLY A 894 1.87 -13.75 16.32
N LYS A 895 1.96 -13.32 15.06
CA LYS A 895 3.21 -12.86 14.45
C LYS A 895 3.05 -11.46 13.89
N MET A 896 3.83 -10.52 14.44
CA MET A 896 3.85 -9.16 13.91
C MET A 896 4.50 -9.13 12.52
N PHE A 897 3.97 -8.28 11.66
CA PHE A 897 4.59 -7.87 10.41
C PHE A 897 4.59 -6.35 10.36
N ASP A 898 5.59 -5.75 9.71
CA ASP A 898 5.60 -4.33 9.44
C ASP A 898 4.91 -4.01 8.12
N VAL A 899 4.51 -2.75 7.97
CA VAL A 899 3.76 -2.27 6.82
C VAL A 899 4.11 -0.83 6.49
N GLY A 900 3.72 -0.45 5.27
CA GLY A 900 3.84 0.89 4.74
C GLY A 900 5.28 1.30 4.46
N SER A 901 5.42 2.49 3.89
CA SER A 901 6.73 3.04 3.58
C SER A 901 7.48 3.45 4.83
N THR A 902 8.80 3.29 4.78
CA THR A 902 9.73 3.72 5.83
C THR A 902 10.33 5.07 5.44
N VAL A 903 9.88 6.16 6.08
CA VAL A 903 10.56 7.48 5.95
C VAL A 903 11.85 7.50 6.77
N ASP A 904 11.92 6.69 7.83
CA ASP A 904 13.04 6.61 8.76
C ASP A 904 13.40 5.14 8.98
N GLY A 905 14.14 4.57 8.03
CA GLY A 905 14.43 3.14 7.94
C GLY A 905 15.09 2.52 9.18
N HIS A 906 15.73 3.31 10.05
CA HIS A 906 16.55 2.77 11.14
C HIS A 906 15.80 2.34 12.40
N SER A 907 14.66 2.94 12.73
CA SER A 907 14.00 2.74 14.03
C SER A 907 13.10 1.50 14.13
N ARG A 908 12.81 0.84 12.99
CA ARG A 908 11.97 -0.38 12.89
C ARG A 908 12.75 -1.70 12.86
N ILE A 909 14.00 -1.67 12.37
CA ILE A 909 14.94 -2.80 12.14
C ILE A 909 15.11 -3.72 13.36
N MET A 910 15.12 -3.11 14.55
CA MET A 910 15.55 -3.83 15.76
C MET A 910 14.50 -4.83 16.26
N ALA A 911 13.20 -4.65 16.01
CA ALA A 911 12.17 -5.55 16.55
C ALA A 911 12.17 -6.95 15.89
N ASN A 912 12.38 -7.01 14.57
CA ASN A 912 12.51 -8.28 13.84
C ASN A 912 13.85 -8.96 14.12
N TYR A 913 14.92 -8.17 14.23
CA TYR A 913 16.23 -8.65 14.69
C TYR A 913 16.17 -9.23 16.13
N GLU A 914 15.50 -8.53 17.05
CA GLU A 914 15.29 -8.92 18.45
C GLU A 914 14.56 -10.26 18.55
N ARG A 915 13.45 -10.46 17.84
CA ARG A 915 12.71 -11.74 17.84
C ARG A 915 13.55 -12.95 17.43
N ALA A 916 14.51 -12.72 16.56
CA ALA A 916 15.18 -13.78 15.82
C ALA A 916 16.52 -14.21 16.47
N ASN A 917 17.04 -13.39 17.40
CA ASN A 917 18.34 -13.57 18.04
C ASN A 917 18.29 -13.49 19.59
N GLU A 918 17.92 -14.59 20.26
CA GLU A 918 17.91 -14.72 21.74
C GLU A 918 19.27 -14.46 22.42
N LYS A 919 20.37 -14.44 21.66
CA LYS A 919 21.74 -14.48 22.19
C LYS A 919 22.31 -13.12 22.61
N TYR A 920 21.65 -12.02 22.27
CA TYR A 920 22.14 -10.64 22.48
C TYR A 920 21.12 -9.70 23.13
N ILE A 921 20.00 -10.24 23.61
CA ILE A 921 18.98 -9.47 24.33
C ILE A 921 19.24 -9.56 25.82
N PHE A 922 19.64 -8.43 26.41
CA PHE A 922 19.58 -8.26 27.86
C PHE A 922 18.17 -7.78 28.23
N LEU A 923 17.27 -8.73 28.47
CA LEU A 923 15.91 -8.40 28.94
C LEU A 923 16.01 -7.70 30.29
N ALA A 924 15.16 -6.69 30.50
CA ALA A 924 15.06 -5.98 31.77
C ALA A 924 14.82 -6.94 32.96
N GLU A 925 14.16 -8.07 32.71
CA GLU A 925 13.90 -9.13 33.69
C GLU A 925 15.17 -9.74 34.28
N GLY A 926 16.30 -9.67 33.56
CA GLY A 926 17.61 -10.13 34.04
C GLY A 926 18.49 -9.04 34.67
N ALA A 927 18.01 -7.79 34.74
CA ALA A 927 18.78 -6.64 35.19
C ALA A 927 18.51 -6.28 36.65
N GLU A 928 19.51 -5.71 37.33
CA GLU A 928 19.36 -5.20 38.69
C GLU A 928 18.70 -3.82 38.66
N LEU A 929 17.50 -3.72 39.23
CA LEU A 929 16.73 -2.48 39.36
C LEU A 929 17.02 -1.80 40.70
N GLN A 930 17.23 -0.48 40.70
CA GLN A 930 17.47 0.31 41.91
C GLN A 930 16.67 1.61 41.89
N ASN A 931 16.46 2.18 43.08
CA ASN A 931 15.83 3.50 43.29
C ASN A 931 14.48 3.63 42.58
N GLY A 932 13.59 2.64 42.78
CA GLY A 932 12.21 2.69 42.31
C GLY A 932 11.98 2.31 40.85
N ALA A 933 13.02 1.94 40.10
CA ALA A 933 12.86 1.40 38.75
C ALA A 933 12.02 0.11 38.74
N LYS A 934 11.12 -0.06 37.77
CA LYS A 934 10.21 -1.21 37.65
C LYS A 934 10.05 -1.64 36.20
N ILE A 935 9.76 -2.92 35.98
CA ILE A 935 9.40 -3.46 34.67
C ILE A 935 7.88 -3.41 34.54
N GLY A 936 7.38 -2.81 33.46
CA GLY A 936 5.98 -2.78 33.10
C GLY A 936 5.53 -4.05 32.39
N ASP A 937 4.22 -4.24 32.26
CA ASP A 937 3.61 -5.44 31.65
C ASP A 937 3.95 -5.61 30.15
N ASP A 938 4.49 -4.55 29.51
CA ASP A 938 4.98 -4.55 28.13
C ASP A 938 6.51 -4.83 28.02
N GLY A 939 7.15 -5.22 29.13
CA GLY A 939 8.58 -5.49 29.22
C GLY A 939 9.45 -4.23 29.27
N ALA A 940 8.85 -3.03 29.32
CA ALA A 940 9.56 -1.77 29.39
C ALA A 940 9.97 -1.37 30.82
N ILE A 941 10.98 -0.52 30.97
CA ILE A 941 11.45 -0.07 32.29
C ILE A 941 10.91 1.33 32.60
N ASP A 942 10.15 1.45 33.69
CA ASP A 942 9.73 2.70 34.30
C ASP A 942 10.80 3.18 35.29
N MET A 943 11.30 4.41 35.12
CA MET A 943 12.29 5.03 36.00
C MET A 943 11.67 6.27 36.67
N PRO A 944 10.88 6.08 37.75
CA PRO A 944 9.94 7.07 38.25
C PRO A 944 10.59 8.12 39.17
N SER A 945 11.92 8.22 39.23
CA SER A 945 12.55 9.23 40.07
C SER A 945 13.97 9.56 39.60
N PRO A 946 14.48 10.76 39.93
CA PRO A 946 15.90 11.02 39.84
C PRO A 946 16.69 9.92 40.56
N TYR A 947 17.77 9.47 39.93
CA TYR A 947 18.65 8.40 40.34
C TYR A 947 18.08 6.97 40.26
N SER A 948 16.87 6.79 39.71
CA SER A 948 16.43 5.47 39.22
C SER A 948 17.48 4.92 38.26
N SER A 949 17.85 3.65 38.45
CA SER A 949 18.87 3.01 37.63
C SER A 949 18.58 1.54 37.39
N ILE A 950 19.07 1.07 36.25
CA ILE A 950 19.07 -0.34 35.87
C ILE A 950 20.50 -0.75 35.54
N THR A 951 20.93 -1.92 36.03
CA THR A 951 22.26 -2.48 35.75
C THR A 951 22.12 -3.83 35.05
N PHE A 952 22.64 -3.91 33.83
CA PHE A 952 22.74 -5.14 33.06
C PHE A 952 24.09 -5.80 33.38
N LYS A 953 24.06 -7.10 33.70
CA LYS A 953 25.25 -7.86 34.08
C LYS A 953 25.90 -8.49 32.88
N ASP A 954 27.23 -8.61 32.93
CA ASP A 954 28.01 -9.40 31.98
C ASP A 954 27.82 -9.01 30.50
N VAL A 955 27.65 -7.72 30.23
CA VAL A 955 27.50 -7.17 28.87
C VAL A 955 28.85 -7.23 28.16
N SER A 956 28.97 -8.12 27.18
CA SER A 956 30.20 -8.31 26.41
C SER A 956 30.25 -7.34 25.22
N LEU A 957 31.20 -6.41 25.23
CA LEU A 957 31.39 -5.39 24.20
C LEU A 957 32.73 -5.65 23.48
N SER A 958 32.69 -6.00 22.19
CA SER A 958 33.86 -6.42 21.39
C SER A 958 34.54 -5.27 20.64
N ASP A 959 35.83 -5.43 20.30
CA ASP A 959 36.73 -4.38 19.77
C ASP A 959 36.45 -3.90 18.33
N SER A 960 35.37 -4.32 17.67
CA SER A 960 35.11 -3.88 16.29
C SER A 960 33.64 -3.79 15.87
N GLY A 961 32.69 -3.66 16.81
CA GLY A 961 31.31 -3.39 16.39
C GLY A 961 30.21 -3.54 17.41
N THR A 962 30.45 -3.82 18.70
CA THR A 962 29.32 -3.94 19.63
C THR A 962 28.88 -2.56 20.14
N GLU A 963 27.73 -2.09 19.68
CA GLU A 963 27.14 -0.81 20.07
C GLU A 963 26.05 -1.00 21.12
N LEU A 964 26.00 -0.09 22.09
CA LEU A 964 24.97 -0.05 23.11
C LEU A 964 23.89 0.95 22.68
N SER A 965 22.71 0.47 22.29
CA SER A 965 21.57 1.34 21.94
C SER A 965 20.64 1.51 23.13
N ILE A 966 20.26 2.76 23.41
CA ILE A 966 19.32 3.12 24.48
C ILE A 966 18.15 3.85 23.84
N CYS A 967 16.99 3.22 23.76
CA CYS A 967 15.76 3.86 23.27
C CYS A 967 14.97 4.40 24.46
N TYR A 968 14.50 5.66 24.43
CA TYR A 968 13.63 6.23 25.46
C TYR A 968 12.51 7.12 24.88
N VAL A 969 11.42 7.32 25.62
CA VAL A 969 10.33 8.26 25.31
C VAL A 969 10.22 9.32 26.42
N ALA A 970 10.50 10.57 26.08
CA ALA A 970 10.21 11.69 26.98
C ALA A 970 8.73 12.08 26.84
N ASP A 971 8.03 12.28 27.95
CA ASP A 971 6.61 12.70 27.95
C ASP A 971 6.45 14.08 27.29
N ARG A 972 5.52 14.20 26.33
CA ARG A 972 5.25 15.43 25.56
C ARG A 972 4.86 16.61 26.48
N LEU A 973 4.30 16.31 27.65
CA LEU A 973 3.92 17.29 28.68
C LEU A 973 5.12 18.00 29.35
N LEU A 974 6.37 17.59 29.08
CA LEU A 974 7.58 18.14 29.71
C LEU A 974 8.44 19.00 28.76
N ALA A 975 7.99 19.24 27.53
CA ALA A 975 8.70 20.07 26.53
C ALA A 975 8.87 21.55 26.93
N ASP A 976 8.21 22.01 28.00
CA ASP A 976 8.39 23.35 28.59
C ASP A 976 9.60 23.46 29.56
N LEU A 977 10.38 22.39 29.76
CA LEU A 977 11.50 22.43 30.71
C LEU A 977 12.77 23.03 30.10
N LYS A 978 13.22 24.16 30.67
CA LYS A 978 14.57 24.74 30.54
C LYS A 978 15.73 23.80 30.95
N ASN A 979 15.46 22.54 31.34
CA ASN A 979 16.42 21.54 31.82
C ASN A 979 16.06 20.14 31.28
N PRO A 980 16.75 19.62 30.25
CA PRO A 980 16.47 18.30 29.68
C PRO A 980 16.81 17.15 30.66
N PRO A 981 16.21 15.96 30.51
CA PRO A 981 16.63 14.77 31.25
C PRO A 981 18.08 14.43 30.88
N GLU A 982 18.91 14.24 31.89
CA GLU A 982 20.32 13.88 31.75
C GLU A 982 20.47 12.40 32.12
N ILE A 983 20.81 11.55 31.14
CA ILE A 983 21.03 10.13 31.34
C ILE A 983 22.54 9.89 31.45
N THR A 984 22.93 9.03 32.39
CA THR A 984 24.31 8.56 32.52
C THR A 984 24.38 7.08 32.23
N VAL A 985 25.40 6.69 31.46
CA VAL A 985 25.74 5.29 31.23
C VAL A 985 27.10 5.02 31.86
N GLU A 986 27.13 4.15 32.87
CA GLU A 986 28.32 3.73 33.60
C GLU A 986 28.73 2.33 33.13
N PHE A 987 29.96 2.18 32.63
CA PHE A 987 30.56 0.87 32.34
C PHE A 987 31.36 0.43 33.56
N ILE A 988 30.96 -0.68 34.18
CA ILE A 988 31.49 -1.17 35.45
C ILE A 988 32.26 -2.47 35.19
N LYS A 989 33.51 -2.54 35.64
CA LYS A 989 34.35 -3.74 35.53
C LYS A 989 34.96 -4.03 36.90
N ASP A 990 34.89 -5.29 37.33
CA ASP A 990 35.37 -5.73 38.65
C ASP A 990 34.81 -4.88 39.81
N GLY A 991 33.55 -4.44 39.69
CA GLY A 991 32.86 -3.61 40.69
C GLY A 991 33.20 -2.12 40.69
N ASN A 992 34.08 -1.65 39.79
CA ASN A 992 34.46 -0.24 39.68
C ASN A 992 33.90 0.38 38.40
N VAL A 993 33.34 1.60 38.48
CA VAL A 993 32.97 2.38 37.30
C VAL A 993 34.25 2.75 36.56
N THR A 994 34.48 2.13 35.41
CA THR A 994 35.66 2.37 34.57
C THR A 994 35.45 3.53 33.61
N GLU A 995 34.20 3.78 33.20
CA GLU A 995 33.84 4.83 32.26
C GLU A 995 32.42 5.34 32.53
N THR A 996 32.19 6.62 32.27
CA THR A 996 30.89 7.28 32.43
C THR A 996 30.62 8.16 31.22
N ARG A 997 29.50 7.92 30.53
CA ARG A 997 29.05 8.72 29.38
C ARG A 997 27.79 9.50 29.75
N TYR A 998 27.80 10.78 29.41
CA TYR A 998 26.67 11.68 29.59
C TYR A 998 25.90 11.81 28.27
N VAL A 999 24.59 11.65 28.37
CA VAL A 999 23.68 11.69 27.25
C VAL A 999 22.75 12.90 27.41
N ASN A 1000 22.85 13.85 26.48
CA ASN A 1000 21.89 14.95 26.36
C ASN A 1000 20.77 14.55 25.41
N ALA A 1001 19.54 14.63 25.88
CA ALA A 1001 18.35 14.14 25.19
C ALA A 1001 17.88 14.96 23.96
N PHE A 1002 18.62 16.01 23.56
CA PHE A 1002 18.31 16.84 22.39
C PHE A 1002 19.55 17.03 21.51
N SER A 1003 19.74 16.17 20.52
CA SER A 1003 20.61 16.45 19.38
C SER A 1003 20.03 15.93 18.05
N CYS A 1004 18.71 16.02 17.88
CA CYS A 1004 18.05 15.91 16.57
C CYS A 1004 17.34 17.24 16.29
N GLY A 1005 17.85 18.00 15.33
CA GLY A 1005 17.18 19.19 14.81
C GLY A 1005 16.27 18.79 13.66
N LYS A 1006 14.99 18.54 13.93
CA LYS A 1006 13.83 18.56 13.01
C LYS A 1006 12.55 18.36 13.84
N GLU A 1007 11.43 18.83 13.33
CA GLU A 1007 10.12 18.76 14.01
C GLU A 1007 9.75 17.34 14.43
N LEU A 1008 9.36 17.19 15.69
CA LEU A 1008 9.05 15.92 16.35
C LEU A 1008 7.62 15.46 15.98
N SER A 1009 7.48 14.76 14.84
CA SER A 1009 6.30 13.94 14.56
C SER A 1009 6.37 12.63 15.35
N ASP A 1010 5.23 11.96 15.54
CA ASP A 1010 5.04 10.89 16.53
C ASP A 1010 6.21 9.88 16.61
N VAL A 1011 6.73 9.74 17.83
CA VAL A 1011 7.75 8.77 18.30
C VAL A 1011 9.20 9.07 17.94
N ASP A 1012 9.78 10.04 18.62
CA ASP A 1012 11.24 10.21 18.62
C ASP A 1012 11.90 9.13 19.50
N ARG A 1013 12.34 8.02 18.88
CA ARG A 1013 13.29 7.08 19.48
C ARG A 1013 14.69 7.64 19.31
N THR A 1014 15.26 8.29 20.33
CA THR A 1014 16.69 8.64 20.26
C THR A 1014 17.52 7.38 20.45
N MET A 1015 18.23 6.95 19.41
CA MET A 1015 19.23 5.89 19.48
C MET A 1015 20.58 6.53 19.81
N LEU A 1016 21.18 6.14 20.94
CA LEU A 1016 22.51 6.59 21.31
C LEU A 1016 23.53 5.50 21.04
N TYR A 1017 24.57 5.85 20.29
CA TYR A 1017 25.70 4.98 20.00
C TYR A 1017 26.79 5.22 21.04
N LEU A 1018 26.96 4.31 21.99
CA LEU A 1018 27.98 4.43 23.03
C LEU A 1018 29.03 3.32 22.89
N LYS A 1019 30.30 3.74 22.82
CA LYS A 1019 31.48 2.87 22.73
C LYS A 1019 32.34 3.02 23.99
N PRO A 1020 32.67 1.93 24.71
CA PRO A 1020 33.67 1.98 25.76
C PRO A 1020 35.07 2.17 25.17
N GLU A 1021 35.99 2.80 25.91
CA GLU A 1021 37.35 3.06 25.44
C GLU A 1021 38.16 1.77 25.18
N THR A 1022 37.76 0.65 25.79
CA THR A 1022 38.40 -0.66 25.63
C THR A 1022 37.36 -1.78 25.57
N ALA A 1023 37.55 -2.81 24.73
CA ALA A 1023 36.68 -3.98 24.76
C ALA A 1023 36.77 -4.77 26.07
N GLY A 1024 35.68 -5.48 26.36
CA GLY A 1024 35.59 -6.37 27.49
C GLY A 1024 34.15 -6.62 27.91
N THR A 1025 34.01 -7.42 28.96
CA THR A 1025 32.74 -7.66 29.63
C THR A 1025 32.55 -6.63 30.75
N TYR A 1026 31.40 -5.97 30.77
CA TYR A 1026 31.05 -4.92 31.71
C TYR A 1026 29.67 -5.16 32.33
N ASP A 1027 29.52 -4.76 33.57
CA ASP A 1027 28.22 -4.41 34.12
C ASP A 1027 27.86 -3.01 33.57
N VAL A 1028 26.77 -2.89 32.82
CA VAL A 1028 26.35 -1.60 32.22
C VAL A 1028 25.20 -1.04 33.03
N ARG A 1029 25.42 0.10 33.69
CA ARG A 1029 24.39 0.79 34.47
C ARG A 1029 23.90 2.04 33.76
N ILE A 1030 22.59 2.12 33.53
CA ILE A 1030 21.92 3.35 33.09
C ILE A 1030 21.31 4.04 34.31
N ARG A 1031 21.56 5.34 34.48
CA ARG A 1031 20.98 6.17 35.54
C ARG A 1031 20.34 7.43 34.96
N VAL A 1032 19.18 7.79 35.46
CA VAL A 1032 18.52 9.07 35.13
C VAL A 1032 18.86 10.11 36.20
N ASN A 1033 19.41 11.27 35.83
CA ASN A 1033 19.93 12.24 36.81
C ASN A 1033 18.94 13.32 37.24
N LYS A 1034 18.01 13.75 36.37
CA LYS A 1034 17.27 15.02 36.61
C LYS A 1034 15.75 15.05 36.35
N SER A 1035 15.09 14.03 35.80
CA SER A 1035 13.61 14.03 35.58
C SER A 1035 13.06 12.62 35.30
N PHE A 1036 11.73 12.46 35.29
CA PHE A 1036 11.06 11.20 34.89
C PHE A 1036 11.35 10.88 33.42
N VAL A 1037 11.82 9.67 33.14
CA VAL A 1037 11.99 9.14 31.77
C VAL A 1037 11.18 7.84 31.69
N ARG A 1038 10.38 7.68 30.64
CA ARG A 1038 9.68 6.42 30.31
C ARG A 1038 10.08 5.99 28.89
N PRO A 1039 9.60 4.84 28.42
CA PRO A 1039 10.27 3.56 28.60
C PRO A 1039 11.70 3.52 28.04
N ILE A 1040 12.68 3.05 28.83
CA ILE A 1040 14.04 2.76 28.33
C ILE A 1040 14.15 1.29 27.88
N LYS A 1041 14.65 1.01 26.67
CA LYS A 1041 15.14 -0.32 26.25
C LYS A 1041 16.65 -0.27 26.02
N LEU A 1042 17.39 -1.26 26.52
CA LEU A 1042 18.83 -1.42 26.27
C LEU A 1042 19.05 -2.58 25.30
N LEU A 1043 19.74 -2.32 24.20
CA LEU A 1043 20.12 -3.33 23.22
C LEU A 1043 21.64 -3.38 23.15
N SER A 1044 22.22 -4.57 23.25
CA SER A 1044 23.59 -4.80 22.78
C SER A 1044 23.47 -5.55 21.46
N ALA A 1045 23.97 -4.99 20.38
CA ALA A 1045 24.12 -5.74 19.13
C ALA A 1045 25.55 -5.54 18.62
N PRO A 1046 26.20 -6.57 18.07
CA PRO A 1046 27.28 -6.34 17.11
C PRO A 1046 26.65 -5.64 15.89
N CYS A 1047 27.26 -4.57 15.37
CA CYS A 1047 26.97 -3.94 14.08
C CYS A 1047 26.94 -4.99 12.97
#